data_AF-A0A7C4L9L7-F1
#
_entry.id   AF-A0A7C4L9L7-F1
#
_cell.length_a   1.000
_cell.length_b   1.000
_cell.length_c   1.000
_cell.angle_alpha   90.00
_cell.angle_beta   90.00
_cell.angle_gamma   90.00
#
_symmetry.space_group_name_H-M   'P 1'
#
loop_
_entity.id
_entity.type
_entity.pdbx_description
1 polymer ?
#
loop_
_entity_poly.entity_id
_entity_poly.type
_entity_poly.pdbx_seq_one_letter_code
_entity_poly.pdbx_strand_id
1 'polypeptide(L)'
;MSKIKTKENDLRQKNLVIIILILIFSVYIKAADSHVRINSIGFVPNGVKGFTCAQSATTFEVRNASSGAVVYTGNLGSAINATDSGETVYKGDFSSFTTPGTYYVNVPGVGRSVNFTIADDVYNNPFIVAMRAMYLWRCGTAVSLTYNGDTFSHAACHMNDAYLDYVGGGHNIRDGKGGWHDAGDYNKYIVNAGITVGMMFMAWEHFPAIRNISWGLPDTATGYPDFLKEMKWEIDWVLKMAYSDGSGRVSGKLSALNFCAFIMPEAETAARYFTDWGSAATADYVAMLAMAARIFRPYDQAYADTCINAAWVSYNFLLANTANKNPDYSAFSTGGYGTTDTDDRLWAAAEMWATTGSTTAHQDFTTRANAYSDKTDADFDWGNVKNLGMYTYLLCTRTGKVAAIYDDIRNDLLADANNLLTYRNNHGYARMLGTNGTNYYWGCNGSVARQAMLLQIANMVSPNQEYVNACLDILGYLFGRNMHRRSYVTGLGTNPPMYPHDRRSGADGITNPWPGYLVGGSNGTNSGDPVLSAMQAGLPPAQYWVDNQDSYASNEIAINWQGALIYALAGFYYVTGTPTYTPTQTRTRTRTPTFSYTRTPTFTFSPTASVSPTRTRTPTFSYTNTATRTWTGTNTPAITSTYTGTATRTNSPSVSASPTSTRTLTPSFTQTATSSQQPTMSRTSTYTRTATGTWTGTNTPAITSTYTGTATRTNSPSVSASPTNTRTLTPSFTQTATSSQQPTMSRTPTYTRTATGTWTQTNTPAITSTYTGTATRTNSPSVSASPTSTR
;
A
#
# COMPACT_ATOMS: atom_id res chain seq x y z
N MET A 1 55.30 -22.18 51.34
CA MET A 1 54.02 -21.52 51.67
C MET A 1 53.95 -20.02 51.31
N SER A 2 54.98 -19.19 51.58
CA SER A 2 54.88 -17.72 51.42
C SER A 2 54.37 -17.21 50.05
N LYS A 3 54.84 -17.77 48.93
CA LYS A 3 54.44 -17.36 47.55
C LYS A 3 52.96 -17.58 47.19
N ILE A 4 52.18 -18.30 48.02
CA ILE A 4 50.74 -18.53 47.77
C ILE A 4 49.92 -17.36 48.33
N LYS A 5 50.15 -16.98 49.60
CA LYS A 5 49.46 -15.86 50.26
C LYS A 5 49.58 -14.53 49.50
N THR A 6 50.69 -14.30 48.79
CA THR A 6 50.88 -13.09 47.97
C THR A 6 49.93 -13.03 46.78
N LYS A 7 49.61 -14.16 46.14
CA LYS A 7 48.62 -14.19 45.03
C LYS A 7 47.20 -13.99 45.53
N GLU A 8 46.84 -14.57 46.67
CA GLU A 8 45.49 -14.41 47.24
C GLU A 8 45.19 -12.95 47.62
N ASN A 9 46.15 -12.23 48.19
CA ASN A 9 45.97 -10.81 48.51
C ASN A 9 45.85 -9.92 47.26
N ASP A 10 46.64 -10.18 46.22
CA ASP A 10 46.57 -9.46 44.93
C ASP A 10 45.23 -9.70 44.21
N LEU A 11 44.72 -10.94 44.21
CA LEU A 11 43.37 -11.27 43.73
C LEU A 11 42.27 -10.60 44.58
N ARG A 12 42.40 -10.58 45.92
CA ARG A 12 41.43 -9.90 46.79
C ARG A 12 41.42 -8.38 46.56
N GLN A 13 42.57 -7.74 46.39
CA GLN A 13 42.64 -6.31 46.06
C GLN A 13 42.04 -6.01 44.67
N LYS A 14 42.34 -6.81 43.66
CA LYS A 14 41.76 -6.66 42.31
C LYS A 14 40.24 -6.82 42.32
N ASN A 15 39.73 -7.83 43.02
CA ASN A 15 38.29 -8.03 43.16
C ASN A 15 37.63 -6.88 43.94
N LEU A 16 38.26 -6.37 45.01
CA LEU A 16 37.75 -5.23 45.77
C LEU A 16 37.71 -3.94 44.93
N VAL A 17 38.75 -3.68 44.12
CA VAL A 17 38.80 -2.54 43.19
C VAL A 17 37.74 -2.68 42.09
N ILE A 18 37.49 -3.89 41.58
CA ILE A 18 36.41 -4.15 40.61
C ILE A 18 35.03 -3.91 41.24
N ILE A 19 34.79 -4.39 42.47
CA ILE A 19 33.53 -4.16 43.19
C ILE A 19 33.31 -2.66 43.48
N ILE A 20 34.36 -1.95 43.89
CA ILE A 20 34.31 -0.48 44.11
C ILE A 20 34.08 0.25 42.78
N LEU A 21 34.70 -0.17 41.68
CA LEU A 21 34.43 0.40 40.34
C LEU A 21 33.00 0.14 39.89
N ILE A 22 32.43 -1.04 40.15
CA ILE A 22 31.01 -1.34 39.85
C ILE A 22 30.08 -0.46 40.71
N LEU A 23 30.41 -0.23 41.98
CA LEU A 23 29.65 0.67 42.86
C LEU A 23 29.79 2.16 42.47
N ILE A 24 30.91 2.58 41.90
CA ILE A 24 31.13 3.98 41.44
C ILE A 24 30.57 4.20 40.02
N PHE A 25 30.59 3.20 39.15
CA PHE A 25 29.88 3.18 37.87
C PHE A 25 28.41 2.74 37.96
N SER A 26 27.89 2.58 39.19
CA SER A 26 26.44 2.57 39.45
C SER A 26 25.87 3.99 39.30
N VAL A 27 25.98 4.54 38.08
CA VAL A 27 25.16 5.66 37.64
C VAL A 27 23.71 5.23 37.87
N TYR A 28 23.02 5.91 38.78
CA TYR A 28 21.62 5.65 39.06
C TYR A 28 20.80 5.96 37.80
N ILE A 29 20.57 4.93 36.97
CA ILE A 29 19.52 4.92 35.95
C ILE A 29 18.21 4.94 36.72
N LYS A 30 17.79 6.13 37.14
CA LYS A 30 16.47 6.34 37.75
C LYS A 30 15.42 5.75 36.81
N ALA A 31 14.60 4.84 37.33
CA ALA A 31 13.50 4.26 36.57
C ALA A 31 12.58 5.36 36.01
N ALA A 32 11.91 5.06 34.90
CA ALA A 32 10.96 5.98 34.31
C ALA A 32 9.74 6.16 35.23
N ASP A 33 9.43 7.41 35.56
CA ASP A 33 8.41 7.79 36.52
C ASP A 33 6.98 7.59 35.97
N SER A 34 6.00 7.34 36.85
CA SER A 34 4.61 7.07 36.49
C SER A 34 3.87 8.27 35.90
N HIS A 35 4.36 9.49 36.12
CA HIS A 35 3.64 10.70 35.73
C HIS A 35 4.13 11.29 34.41
N VAL A 36 5.36 10.98 33.95
CA VAL A 36 5.93 11.51 32.70
C VAL A 36 5.64 10.58 31.51
N ARG A 37 4.53 10.81 30.80
CA ARG A 37 3.97 9.92 29.77
C ARG A 37 4.21 10.48 28.37
N ILE A 38 4.78 9.69 27.47
CA ILE A 38 5.41 10.15 26.21
C ILE A 38 5.38 9.06 25.13
N ASN A 39 5.50 9.44 23.86
CA ASN A 39 5.81 8.50 22.78
C ASN A 39 7.14 7.76 23.09
N SER A 40 7.06 6.45 23.28
CA SER A 40 8.20 5.58 23.64
C SER A 40 8.96 5.02 22.44
N ILE A 41 8.50 5.26 21.22
CA ILE A 41 9.25 5.03 19.98
C ILE A 41 10.17 6.24 19.72
N GLY A 42 9.58 7.44 19.62
CA GLY A 42 10.33 8.68 19.39
C GLY A 42 9.64 9.69 18.48
N PHE A 43 10.43 10.56 17.87
CA PHE A 43 9.94 11.72 17.11
C PHE A 43 10.78 12.00 15.86
N VAL A 44 10.16 12.57 14.82
CA VAL A 44 10.88 13.05 13.63
C VAL A 44 11.46 14.46 13.88
N PRO A 45 12.65 14.82 13.34
CA PRO A 45 13.36 16.07 13.64
C PRO A 45 12.54 17.35 13.51
N ASN A 46 11.69 17.46 12.48
CA ASN A 46 10.92 18.68 12.20
C ASN A 46 9.42 18.57 12.55
N GLY A 47 9.00 17.49 13.22
CA GLY A 47 7.61 17.31 13.67
C GLY A 47 7.37 17.78 15.11
N VAL A 48 6.10 17.74 15.53
CA VAL A 48 5.70 17.98 16.93
C VAL A 48 6.34 16.96 17.88
N LYS A 49 6.74 17.42 19.08
CA LYS A 49 7.38 16.62 20.13
C LYS A 49 6.78 16.99 21.48
N GLY A 50 5.82 16.19 21.93
CA GLY A 50 5.06 16.47 23.14
C GLY A 50 5.02 15.29 24.11
N PHE A 51 4.89 15.62 25.39
CA PHE A 51 4.61 14.67 26.47
C PHE A 51 3.48 15.21 27.36
N THR A 52 3.02 14.37 28.29
CA THR A 52 1.99 14.73 29.26
C THR A 52 2.45 14.32 30.65
N CYS A 53 2.44 15.27 31.59
CA CYS A 53 2.81 15.07 32.99
C CYS A 53 1.54 14.95 33.85
N ALA A 54 1.32 13.81 34.49
CA ALA A 54 0.18 13.55 35.38
C ALA A 54 0.45 13.93 36.86
N GLN A 55 1.34 14.91 37.08
CA GLN A 55 1.64 15.51 38.38
C GLN A 55 1.98 16.99 38.17
N SER A 56 1.62 17.84 39.14
CA SER A 56 1.89 19.27 39.09
C SER A 56 3.40 19.57 39.12
N ALA A 57 3.86 20.31 38.12
CA ALA A 57 5.20 20.85 37.99
C ALA A 57 5.18 22.05 37.02
N THR A 58 6.25 22.86 37.02
CA THR A 58 6.33 24.12 36.24
C THR A 58 7.28 24.03 35.05
N THR A 59 8.39 23.32 35.17
CA THR A 59 9.45 23.23 34.15
C THR A 59 9.80 21.78 33.81
N PHE A 60 10.47 21.59 32.68
CA PHE A 60 11.08 20.33 32.30
C PHE A 60 12.36 20.56 31.49
N GLU A 61 13.17 19.52 31.39
CA GLU A 61 14.42 19.48 30.63
C GLU A 61 14.36 18.32 29.64
N VAL A 62 14.85 18.49 28.41
CA VAL A 62 15.29 17.34 27.60
C VAL A 62 16.76 17.13 27.87
N ARG A 63 17.14 15.90 28.22
CA ARG A 63 18.52 15.50 28.52
C ARG A 63 18.98 14.42 27.56
N ASN A 64 20.23 14.51 27.12
CA ASN A 64 20.87 13.46 26.32
C ASN A 64 20.99 12.17 27.14
N ALA A 65 20.62 11.03 26.55
CA ALA A 65 20.48 9.78 27.30
C ALA A 65 21.81 9.14 27.74
N SER A 66 22.95 9.46 27.11
CA SER A 66 24.26 8.90 27.46
C SER A 66 25.12 9.84 28.31
N SER A 67 25.03 11.16 28.12
CA SER A 67 25.79 12.14 28.90
C SER A 67 25.01 12.77 30.06
N GLY A 68 23.68 12.65 30.09
CA GLY A 68 22.80 13.31 31.07
C GLY A 68 22.73 14.83 30.93
N ALA A 69 23.44 15.42 29.97
CA ALA A 69 23.49 16.87 29.74
C ALA A 69 22.14 17.40 29.28
N VAL A 70 21.73 18.57 29.81
CA VAL A 70 20.55 19.31 29.34
C VAL A 70 20.82 19.84 27.94
N VAL A 71 19.93 19.54 27.01
CA VAL A 71 19.98 20.01 25.61
C VAL A 71 18.83 20.95 25.27
N TYR A 72 17.78 20.96 26.09
CA TYR A 72 16.63 21.86 26.00
C TYR A 72 16.00 22.03 27.39
N THR A 73 15.43 23.20 27.67
CA THR A 73 14.62 23.46 28.86
C THR A 73 13.33 24.15 28.42
N GLY A 74 12.19 23.70 28.96
CA GLY A 74 10.88 24.25 28.64
C GLY A 74 10.00 24.39 29.89
N ASN A 75 8.87 25.07 29.71
CA ASN A 75 7.82 25.16 30.73
C ASN A 75 6.71 24.15 30.41
N LEU A 76 6.08 23.61 31.46
CA LEU A 76 4.81 22.91 31.32
C LEU A 76 3.68 23.92 31.08
N GLY A 77 2.69 23.52 30.29
CA GLY A 77 1.46 24.28 30.08
C GLY A 77 0.57 24.33 31.31
N SER A 78 -0.55 25.04 31.21
CA SER A 78 -1.59 25.06 32.25
C SER A 78 -2.14 23.67 32.56
N ALA A 79 -2.64 23.49 33.78
CA ALA A 79 -3.37 22.29 34.18
C ALA A 79 -4.58 22.04 33.27
N ILE A 80 -4.75 20.79 32.84
CA ILE A 80 -5.89 20.29 32.06
C ILE A 80 -6.58 19.23 32.93
N ASN A 81 -7.89 19.38 33.17
CA ASN A 81 -8.70 18.33 33.77
C ASN A 81 -9.07 17.32 32.69
N ALA A 82 -8.36 16.19 32.65
CA ALA A 82 -8.54 15.13 31.67
C ALA A 82 -9.66 14.20 32.12
N THR A 83 -10.90 14.58 31.82
CA THR A 83 -12.12 13.86 32.25
C THR A 83 -12.28 12.47 31.64
N ASP A 84 -11.52 12.16 30.57
CA ASP A 84 -11.43 10.81 30.00
C ASP A 84 -10.77 9.81 30.96
N SER A 85 -9.79 10.28 31.72
CA SER A 85 -8.86 9.51 32.54
C SER A 85 -9.05 9.75 34.05
N GLY A 86 -9.68 10.87 34.42
CA GLY A 86 -9.91 11.29 35.81
C GLY A 86 -8.73 12.04 36.42
N GLU A 87 -7.76 12.47 35.60
CA GLU A 87 -6.49 13.04 36.06
C GLU A 87 -6.38 14.54 35.77
N THR A 88 -5.64 15.28 36.60
CA THR A 88 -5.20 16.64 36.26
C THR A 88 -3.78 16.57 35.69
N VAL A 89 -3.62 17.00 34.44
CA VAL A 89 -2.41 16.77 33.64
C VAL A 89 -1.87 18.06 33.03
N TYR A 90 -0.58 18.05 32.70
CA TYR A 90 0.17 19.21 32.20
C TYR A 90 0.90 18.81 30.92
N LYS A 91 0.63 19.49 29.80
CA LYS A 91 1.34 19.23 28.52
C LYS A 91 2.73 19.88 28.55
N GLY A 92 3.74 19.18 28.04
CA GLY A 92 5.05 19.76 27.74
C GLY A 92 5.38 19.60 26.25
N ASP A 93 6.01 20.63 25.67
CA ASP A 93 6.31 20.73 24.24
C ASP A 93 7.78 21.14 24.04
N PHE A 94 8.52 20.31 23.29
CA PHE A 94 9.91 20.54 22.90
C PHE A 94 10.10 20.42 21.38
N SER A 95 9.07 20.72 20.59
CA SER A 95 9.05 20.57 19.13
C SER A 95 10.17 21.36 18.44
N SER A 96 10.57 22.51 18.98
CA SER A 96 11.67 23.34 18.47
C SER A 96 13.06 22.74 18.70
N PHE A 97 13.20 21.69 19.51
CA PHE A 97 14.42 20.89 19.59
C PHE A 97 14.40 19.82 18.49
N THR A 98 15.28 19.96 17.50
CA THR A 98 15.27 19.14 16.26
C THR A 98 16.48 18.21 16.11
N THR A 99 17.47 18.28 17.01
CA THR A 99 18.72 17.52 16.88
C THR A 99 18.48 16.01 17.01
N PRO A 100 18.92 15.19 16.03
CA PRO A 100 18.82 13.74 16.12
C PRO A 100 19.69 13.13 17.24
N GLY A 101 19.22 12.05 17.85
CA GLY A 101 19.88 11.35 18.95
C GLY A 101 18.90 10.68 19.92
N THR A 102 19.41 10.13 21.02
CA THR A 102 18.58 9.51 22.07
C THR A 102 18.55 10.39 23.33
N TYR A 103 17.35 10.61 23.86
CA TYR A 103 17.06 11.58 24.90
C TYR A 103 16.06 11.05 25.93
N TYR A 104 15.88 11.80 27.01
CA TYR A 104 14.76 11.65 27.94
C TYR A 104 14.27 13.02 28.43
N VAL A 105 13.01 13.11 28.81
CA VAL A 105 12.46 14.27 29.53
C VAL A 105 12.71 14.07 31.02
N ASN A 106 13.15 15.12 31.71
CA ASN A 106 13.26 15.20 33.16
C ASN A 106 12.37 16.36 33.66
N VAL A 107 11.46 16.07 34.58
CA VAL A 107 10.55 17.04 35.21
C VAL A 107 10.97 17.19 36.69
N PRO A 108 11.61 18.30 37.09
CA PRO A 108 12.03 18.52 38.46
C PRO A 108 10.88 18.39 39.46
N GLY A 109 11.12 17.70 40.58
CA GLY A 109 10.09 17.41 41.60
C GLY A 109 9.15 16.24 41.26
N VAL A 110 9.20 15.71 40.04
CA VAL A 110 8.42 14.54 39.60
C VAL A 110 9.36 13.37 39.30
N GLY A 111 10.06 13.40 38.16
CA GLY A 111 10.89 12.29 37.71
C GLY A 111 11.28 12.41 36.24
N ARG A 112 11.54 11.28 35.58
CA ARG A 112 11.96 11.24 34.16
C ARG A 112 11.12 10.30 33.32
N SER A 113 11.04 10.59 32.03
CA SER A 113 10.49 9.65 31.04
C SER A 113 11.42 8.45 30.81
N VAL A 114 10.89 7.49 30.07
CA VAL A 114 11.66 6.51 29.28
C VAL A 114 12.62 7.24 28.33
N ASN A 115 13.63 6.52 27.83
CA ASN A 115 14.42 7.02 26.69
C ASN A 115 13.55 7.03 25.42
N PHE A 116 13.78 7.99 24.53
CA PHE A 116 13.19 8.07 23.21
C PHE A 116 14.22 8.57 22.19
N THR A 117 13.99 8.31 20.90
CA THR A 117 14.89 8.74 19.82
C THR A 117 14.29 9.90 19.03
N ILE A 118 15.14 10.83 18.58
CA ILE A 118 14.82 11.78 17.52
C ILE A 118 15.60 11.35 16.28
N ALA A 119 14.90 10.98 15.20
CA ALA A 119 15.50 10.55 13.92
C ALA A 119 14.48 10.62 12.78
N ASP A 120 14.93 10.84 11.54
CA ASP A 120 14.02 10.91 10.38
C ASP A 120 13.35 9.56 10.10
N ASP A 121 14.02 8.44 10.38
CA ASP A 121 13.59 7.06 10.16
C ASP A 121 12.97 6.38 11.39
N VAL A 122 12.62 7.15 12.44
CA VAL A 122 12.18 6.62 13.74
C VAL A 122 10.94 5.71 13.66
N TYR A 123 10.09 5.87 12.64
CA TYR A 123 8.90 5.05 12.41
C TYR A 123 9.12 3.88 11.43
N ASN A 124 10.28 3.75 10.80
CA ASN A 124 10.55 2.70 9.82
C ASN A 124 10.46 1.29 10.43
N ASN A 125 11.05 1.09 11.61
CA ASN A 125 10.98 -0.21 12.29
C ASN A 125 9.55 -0.56 12.76
N PRO A 126 8.81 0.32 13.46
CA PRO A 126 7.38 0.12 13.72
C PRO A 126 6.57 -0.25 12.48
N PHE A 127 6.81 0.40 11.34
CA PHE A 127 6.10 0.11 10.08
C PHE A 127 6.44 -1.28 9.51
N ILE A 128 7.71 -1.65 9.49
CA ILE A 128 8.17 -2.99 9.05
C ILE A 128 7.57 -4.08 9.94
N VAL A 129 7.53 -3.86 11.27
CA VAL A 129 6.95 -4.80 12.23
C VAL A 129 5.43 -4.88 12.06
N ALA A 130 4.74 -3.75 11.88
CA ALA A 130 3.30 -3.72 11.64
C ALA A 130 2.89 -4.44 10.34
N MET A 131 3.68 -4.30 9.26
CA MET A 131 3.48 -5.06 8.02
C MET A 131 3.74 -6.56 8.19
N ARG A 132 4.76 -6.95 8.95
CA ARG A 132 5.06 -8.36 9.25
C ARG A 132 3.99 -9.03 10.12
N ALA A 133 3.25 -8.26 10.91
CA ALA A 133 2.12 -8.77 11.69
C ALA A 133 0.99 -9.32 10.79
N MET A 134 0.76 -8.73 9.61
CA MET A 134 -0.18 -9.25 8.60
C MET A 134 0.24 -10.63 8.07
N TYR A 135 1.52 -10.80 7.76
CA TYR A 135 2.09 -12.09 7.36
C TYR A 135 1.84 -13.18 8.41
N LEU A 136 1.91 -12.84 9.69
CA LEU A 136 1.68 -13.77 10.79
C LEU A 136 0.20 -14.15 11.01
N TRP A 137 -0.75 -13.45 10.39
CA TRP A 137 -2.17 -13.86 10.32
C TRP A 137 -2.49 -14.77 9.11
N ARG A 138 -1.53 -15.11 8.24
CA ARG A 138 -1.84 -15.83 6.99
C ARG A 138 -2.42 -17.24 7.20
N CYS A 139 -3.70 -17.38 6.87
CA CYS A 139 -4.46 -18.63 6.86
C CYS A 139 -4.08 -19.52 5.65
N GLY A 140 -4.11 -20.84 5.80
CA GLY A 140 -3.86 -21.78 4.69
C GLY A 140 -2.38 -21.98 4.33
N THR A 141 -1.45 -21.49 5.16
CA THR A 141 0.00 -21.66 5.01
C THR A 141 0.66 -21.83 6.38
N ALA A 142 1.87 -22.38 6.40
CA ALA A 142 2.76 -22.21 7.54
C ALA A 142 3.35 -20.80 7.54
N VAL A 143 3.62 -20.25 8.73
CA VAL A 143 4.27 -18.96 8.93
C VAL A 143 5.44 -19.09 9.90
N SER A 144 6.47 -18.25 9.77
CA SER A 144 7.59 -18.19 10.71
C SER A 144 8.26 -16.81 10.70
N LEU A 145 8.39 -16.18 11.86
CA LEU A 145 9.12 -14.93 12.06
C LEU A 145 9.92 -14.99 13.38
N THR A 146 11.24 -14.80 13.29
CA THR A 146 12.07 -14.53 14.48
C THR A 146 12.06 -13.03 14.79
N TYR A 147 11.69 -12.66 16.03
CA TYR A 147 11.61 -11.27 16.49
C TYR A 147 12.11 -11.16 17.93
N ASN A 148 13.03 -10.22 18.18
CA ASN A 148 13.69 -9.95 19.48
C ASN A 148 14.35 -11.15 20.22
N GLY A 149 14.36 -12.35 19.63
CA GLY A 149 14.96 -13.57 20.16
C GLY A 149 14.04 -14.78 20.04
N ASP A 150 12.73 -14.55 20.14
CA ASP A 150 11.69 -15.57 20.00
C ASP A 150 11.38 -15.85 18.53
N THR A 151 10.86 -17.05 18.23
CA THR A 151 10.46 -17.45 16.87
C THR A 151 8.99 -17.86 16.86
N PHE A 152 8.15 -16.94 16.37
CA PHE A 152 6.72 -17.11 16.24
C PHE A 152 6.44 -17.90 14.96
N SER A 153 5.82 -19.08 15.07
CA SER A 153 5.51 -19.92 13.92
C SER A 153 4.34 -20.86 14.15
N HIS A 154 3.64 -21.20 13.08
CA HIS A 154 2.64 -22.27 13.05
C HIS A 154 2.68 -23.03 11.72
N ALA A 155 2.21 -24.27 11.71
CA ALA A 155 2.09 -25.11 10.52
C ALA A 155 0.91 -24.66 9.62
N ALA A 156 0.72 -25.34 8.49
CA ALA A 156 -0.34 -25.00 7.55
C ALA A 156 -1.73 -25.33 8.10
N CYS A 157 -2.48 -24.28 8.44
CA CYS A 157 -3.78 -24.32 9.10
C CYS A 157 -4.96 -24.31 8.12
N HIS A 158 -6.15 -24.74 8.57
CA HIS A 158 -7.43 -24.62 7.83
C HIS A 158 -7.44 -25.20 6.41
N MET A 159 -6.67 -26.27 6.18
CA MET A 159 -6.41 -26.80 4.83
C MET A 159 -7.62 -27.42 4.11
N ASN A 160 -8.75 -27.55 4.82
CA ASN A 160 -10.05 -28.01 4.31
C ASN A 160 -11.04 -26.85 4.06
N ASP A 161 -10.59 -25.59 4.12
CA ASP A 161 -11.40 -24.43 3.71
C ASP A 161 -11.91 -24.60 2.26
N ALA A 162 -13.22 -24.58 2.00
CA ALA A 162 -14.35 -24.64 2.93
C ALA A 162 -15.57 -25.35 2.33
N TYR A 163 -16.45 -25.80 3.21
CA TYR A 163 -17.70 -26.50 2.89
C TYR A 163 -18.78 -25.56 2.33
N LEU A 164 -19.67 -26.11 1.50
CA LEU A 164 -20.70 -25.37 0.74
C LEU A 164 -22.14 -25.52 1.26
N ASP A 165 -22.34 -26.13 2.44
CA ASP A 165 -23.65 -26.47 3.00
C ASP A 165 -24.61 -25.28 3.07
N TYR A 166 -24.12 -24.10 3.47
CA TYR A 166 -24.91 -22.86 3.62
C TYR A 166 -25.00 -22.00 2.35
N VAL A 167 -24.38 -22.42 1.24
CA VAL A 167 -24.45 -21.72 -0.07
C VAL A 167 -25.08 -22.56 -1.18
N GLY A 168 -25.71 -23.69 -0.82
CA GLY A 168 -26.46 -24.55 -1.75
C GLY A 168 -25.61 -25.56 -2.54
N GLY A 169 -24.31 -25.69 -2.25
CA GLY A 169 -23.46 -26.72 -2.86
C GLY A 169 -23.49 -28.08 -2.12
N GLY A 170 -24.25 -28.18 -1.03
CA GLY A 170 -24.27 -29.35 -0.15
C GLY A 170 -22.93 -29.57 0.57
N HIS A 171 -22.75 -30.76 1.14
CA HIS A 171 -21.57 -31.12 1.93
C HIS A 171 -20.33 -31.43 1.07
N ASN A 172 -19.96 -30.48 0.22
CA ASN A 172 -18.81 -30.52 -0.68
C ASN A 172 -17.84 -29.38 -0.33
N ILE A 173 -16.54 -29.63 -0.46
CA ILE A 173 -15.50 -28.61 -0.24
C ILE A 173 -15.18 -27.90 -1.57
N ARG A 174 -15.06 -26.57 -1.51
CA ARG A 174 -14.47 -25.71 -2.55
C ARG A 174 -13.30 -24.96 -1.93
N ASP A 175 -12.20 -24.78 -2.65
CA ASP A 175 -11.05 -24.03 -2.12
C ASP A 175 -11.43 -22.62 -1.64
N GLY A 176 -11.23 -22.37 -0.34
CA GLY A 176 -11.33 -21.08 0.34
C GLY A 176 -10.08 -20.74 1.16
N LYS A 177 -8.96 -21.44 0.92
CA LYS A 177 -7.67 -21.21 1.63
C LYS A 177 -7.02 -19.88 1.22
N GLY A 178 -6.06 -19.43 2.02
CA GLY A 178 -5.43 -18.11 1.88
C GLY A 178 -6.15 -17.07 2.73
N GLY A 179 -5.76 -15.81 2.53
CA GLY A 179 -6.24 -14.67 3.32
C GLY A 179 -5.67 -14.63 4.73
N TRP A 180 -6.05 -13.61 5.48
CA TRP A 180 -5.69 -13.43 6.88
C TRP A 180 -6.77 -14.00 7.80
N HIS A 181 -6.36 -14.55 8.94
CA HIS A 181 -7.20 -14.64 10.14
C HIS A 181 -7.54 -13.21 10.58
N ASP A 182 -8.80 -12.97 10.93
CA ASP A 182 -9.32 -11.60 11.09
C ASP A 182 -8.89 -10.91 12.39
N ALA A 183 -8.81 -11.66 13.49
CA ALA A 183 -8.73 -11.09 14.83
C ALA A 183 -7.85 -11.93 15.78
N GLY A 184 -8.27 -12.06 17.04
CA GLY A 184 -7.79 -13.12 17.93
C GLY A 184 -8.35 -14.50 17.59
N ASP A 185 -9.31 -14.55 16.66
CA ASP A 185 -9.94 -15.74 16.11
C ASP A 185 -9.48 -16.04 14.66
N TYR A 186 -9.73 -17.25 14.18
CA TYR A 186 -9.20 -17.74 12.91
C TYR A 186 -10.16 -17.64 11.72
N ASN A 187 -11.40 -17.21 11.91
CA ASN A 187 -12.37 -17.03 10.85
C ASN A 187 -12.02 -15.79 9.99
N LYS A 188 -12.69 -15.64 8.84
CA LYS A 188 -12.34 -14.64 7.81
C LYS A 188 -13.60 -13.96 7.27
N TYR A 189 -13.68 -12.63 7.33
CA TYR A 189 -14.93 -11.88 7.16
C TYR A 189 -14.76 -10.77 6.12
N ILE A 190 -15.61 -10.75 5.08
CA ILE A 190 -15.39 -9.88 3.90
C ILE A 190 -15.56 -8.39 4.22
N VAL A 191 -16.47 -8.02 5.13
CA VAL A 191 -16.72 -6.62 5.51
C VAL A 191 -15.51 -6.01 6.25
N ASN A 192 -14.92 -6.75 7.19
CA ASN A 192 -13.74 -6.27 7.92
C ASN A 192 -12.47 -6.30 7.04
N ALA A 193 -12.37 -7.28 6.13
CA ALA A 193 -11.39 -7.25 5.06
C ALA A 193 -11.57 -6.04 4.13
N GLY A 194 -12.81 -5.62 3.85
CA GLY A 194 -13.15 -4.43 3.06
C GLY A 194 -12.44 -3.17 3.55
N ILE A 195 -12.74 -2.71 4.77
CA ILE A 195 -12.07 -1.54 5.36
C ILE A 195 -10.55 -1.75 5.42
N THR A 196 -10.07 -2.93 5.83
CA THR A 196 -8.63 -3.25 5.93
C THR A 196 -7.89 -3.04 4.61
N VAL A 197 -8.38 -3.71 3.56
CA VAL A 197 -7.79 -3.69 2.22
C VAL A 197 -7.90 -2.31 1.59
N GLY A 198 -9.03 -1.61 1.79
CA GLY A 198 -9.22 -0.23 1.35
C GLY A 198 -8.16 0.71 1.96
N MET A 199 -7.94 0.64 3.28
CA MET A 199 -6.93 1.44 3.97
C MET A 199 -5.51 1.11 3.49
N MET A 200 -5.16 -0.17 3.37
CA MET A 200 -3.82 -0.59 2.94
C MET A 200 -3.54 -0.24 1.48
N PHE A 201 -4.52 -0.38 0.57
CA PHE A 201 -4.38 0.10 -0.80
C PHE A 201 -4.32 1.63 -0.91
N MET A 202 -5.06 2.37 -0.10
CA MET A 202 -4.88 3.83 -0.01
C MET A 202 -3.48 4.20 0.49
N ALA A 203 -2.92 3.49 1.48
CA ALA A 203 -1.53 3.70 1.89
C ALA A 203 -0.54 3.47 0.72
N TRP A 204 -0.76 2.43 -0.08
CA TRP A 204 0.03 2.16 -1.29
C TRP A 204 -0.09 3.28 -2.34
N GLU A 205 -1.31 3.78 -2.61
CA GLU A 205 -1.55 4.84 -3.58
C GLU A 205 -1.02 6.21 -3.10
N HIS A 206 -1.18 6.53 -1.81
CA HIS A 206 -0.85 7.82 -1.22
C HIS A 206 0.64 8.00 -0.88
N PHE A 207 1.36 6.92 -0.54
CA PHE A 207 2.73 7.01 -0.02
C PHE A 207 3.75 6.27 -0.91
N PRO A 208 4.24 6.87 -2.02
CA PRO A 208 5.25 6.25 -2.90
C PRO A 208 6.52 5.75 -2.19
N ALA A 209 6.85 6.30 -1.01
CA ALA A 209 7.96 5.86 -0.17
C ALA A 209 7.87 4.38 0.24
N ILE A 210 6.66 3.83 0.43
CA ILE A 210 6.48 2.45 0.91
C ILE A 210 6.60 1.38 -0.18
N ARG A 211 6.74 1.80 -1.45
CA ARG A 211 6.63 0.89 -2.60
C ARG A 211 7.87 0.03 -2.87
N ASN A 212 9.03 0.45 -2.38
CA ASN A 212 10.33 -0.16 -2.67
C ASN A 212 11.04 -0.65 -1.40
N ILE A 213 10.29 -1.25 -0.48
CA ILE A 213 10.81 -1.86 0.75
C ILE A 213 10.79 -3.38 0.59
N SER A 214 11.80 -4.08 1.10
CA SER A 214 11.69 -5.53 1.32
C SER A 214 11.42 -5.83 2.78
N TRP A 215 10.42 -6.67 3.03
CA TRP A 215 10.01 -7.05 4.38
C TRP A 215 10.81 -8.25 4.91
N GLY A 216 11.60 -8.93 4.06
CA GLY A 216 12.24 -10.21 4.41
C GLY A 216 11.23 -11.34 4.63
N LEU A 217 10.07 -11.26 3.98
CA LEU A 217 9.02 -12.28 4.02
C LEU A 217 9.23 -13.34 2.92
N PRO A 218 8.63 -14.54 3.04
CA PRO A 218 8.69 -15.57 2.00
C PRO A 218 8.15 -15.05 0.65
N ASP A 219 8.82 -15.39 -0.45
CA ASP A 219 8.42 -14.95 -1.79
C ASP A 219 7.24 -15.75 -2.35
N THR A 220 6.03 -15.50 -1.81
CA THR A 220 4.79 -16.18 -2.24
C THR A 220 4.23 -15.61 -3.55
N ALA A 221 4.80 -14.53 -4.08
CA ALA A 221 4.39 -13.90 -5.33
C ALA A 221 5.58 -13.16 -5.98
N THR A 222 6.44 -13.92 -6.65
CA THR A 222 7.63 -13.39 -7.35
C THR A 222 7.25 -12.32 -8.38
N GLY A 223 8.02 -11.24 -8.44
CA GLY A 223 7.84 -10.13 -9.40
C GLY A 223 7.03 -8.95 -8.89
N TYR A 224 6.22 -9.13 -7.84
CA TYR A 224 5.53 -8.04 -7.16
C TYR A 224 6.45 -7.36 -6.10
N PRO A 225 6.24 -6.08 -5.77
CA PRO A 225 6.80 -5.45 -4.56
C PRO A 225 6.30 -6.14 -3.29
N ASP A 226 7.13 -6.27 -2.25
CA ASP A 226 6.79 -7.10 -1.07
C ASP A 226 5.49 -6.66 -0.34
N PHE A 227 5.12 -5.36 -0.38
CA PHE A 227 3.81 -4.90 0.12
C PHE A 227 2.64 -5.50 -0.67
N LEU A 228 2.76 -5.51 -2.00
CA LEU A 228 1.75 -6.09 -2.88
C LEU A 228 1.73 -7.62 -2.83
N LYS A 229 2.82 -8.29 -2.40
CA LYS A 229 2.79 -9.74 -2.09
C LYS A 229 1.90 -10.06 -0.90
N GLU A 230 1.89 -9.19 0.12
CA GLU A 230 1.02 -9.33 1.28
C GLU A 230 -0.43 -9.02 0.89
N MET A 231 -0.69 -7.91 0.19
CA MET A 231 -2.04 -7.60 -0.33
C MET A 231 -2.59 -8.71 -1.23
N LYS A 232 -1.75 -9.33 -2.07
CA LYS A 232 -2.19 -10.41 -2.97
C LYS A 232 -2.64 -11.65 -2.19
N TRP A 233 -2.08 -11.92 -1.01
CA TRP A 233 -2.49 -13.05 -0.17
C TRP A 233 -3.95 -12.94 0.27
N GLU A 234 -4.40 -11.72 0.57
CA GLU A 234 -5.79 -11.43 0.91
C GLU A 234 -6.69 -11.42 -0.33
N ILE A 235 -6.29 -10.74 -1.41
CA ILE A 235 -7.09 -10.70 -2.64
C ILE A 235 -7.27 -12.09 -3.26
N ASP A 236 -6.28 -12.98 -3.15
CA ASP A 236 -6.40 -14.39 -3.56
C ASP A 236 -7.44 -15.17 -2.74
N TRP A 237 -7.75 -14.77 -1.50
CA TRP A 237 -8.87 -15.32 -0.74
C TRP A 237 -10.18 -14.61 -1.06
N VAL A 238 -10.19 -13.26 -1.11
CA VAL A 238 -11.38 -12.45 -1.44
C VAL A 238 -12.00 -12.96 -2.73
N LEU A 239 -11.20 -13.17 -3.80
CA LEU A 239 -11.65 -13.73 -5.09
C LEU A 239 -12.44 -15.05 -4.97
N LYS A 240 -12.18 -15.88 -3.96
CA LYS A 240 -12.84 -17.18 -3.73
C LYS A 240 -14.20 -17.05 -3.03
N MET A 241 -14.50 -15.90 -2.42
CA MET A 241 -15.72 -15.70 -1.61
C MET A 241 -16.99 -15.44 -2.43
N ALA A 242 -16.87 -15.11 -3.72
CA ALA A 242 -18.01 -15.10 -4.64
C ALA A 242 -18.64 -16.49 -4.79
N TYR A 243 -19.94 -16.57 -5.07
CA TYR A 243 -20.66 -17.82 -5.31
C TYR A 243 -20.23 -18.46 -6.65
N SER A 244 -20.08 -19.78 -6.67
CA SER A 244 -19.64 -20.54 -7.84
C SER A 244 -20.72 -20.73 -8.93
N ASP A 245 -21.92 -20.19 -8.74
CA ASP A 245 -23.02 -20.20 -9.71
C ASP A 245 -22.93 -19.08 -10.77
N GLY A 246 -21.96 -18.17 -10.63
CA GLY A 246 -21.80 -17.01 -11.50
C GLY A 246 -22.79 -15.87 -11.23
N SER A 247 -23.56 -15.93 -10.14
CA SER A 247 -24.58 -14.92 -9.81
C SER A 247 -24.00 -13.56 -9.39
N GLY A 248 -22.74 -13.49 -8.98
CA GLY A 248 -22.11 -12.26 -8.45
C GLY A 248 -22.35 -12.02 -6.96
N ARG A 249 -23.08 -12.90 -6.27
CA ARG A 249 -23.24 -12.89 -4.80
C ARG A 249 -21.94 -13.26 -4.09
N VAL A 250 -21.67 -12.68 -2.92
CA VAL A 250 -20.46 -12.95 -2.13
C VAL A 250 -20.82 -13.38 -0.71
N SER A 251 -20.27 -14.52 -0.28
CA SER A 251 -20.41 -15.05 1.09
C SER A 251 -19.88 -14.04 2.12
N GLY A 252 -20.69 -13.72 3.14
CA GLY A 252 -20.31 -12.71 4.13
C GLY A 252 -19.06 -13.05 4.94
N LYS A 253 -18.89 -14.33 5.30
CA LYS A 253 -17.69 -14.86 5.97
C LYS A 253 -17.37 -16.30 5.54
N LEU A 254 -16.15 -16.73 5.82
CA LEU A 254 -15.71 -18.12 5.80
C LEU A 254 -15.41 -18.50 7.25
N SER A 255 -16.21 -19.40 7.81
CA SER A 255 -16.22 -19.59 9.27
C SER A 255 -16.62 -20.99 9.75
N ALA A 256 -16.05 -21.41 10.88
CA ALA A 256 -16.60 -22.48 11.71
C ALA A 256 -17.93 -22.03 12.36
N LEU A 257 -18.78 -22.98 12.78
CA LEU A 257 -20.07 -22.66 13.40
C LEU A 257 -19.93 -21.93 14.75
N ASN A 258 -18.85 -22.20 15.49
CA ASN A 258 -18.57 -21.58 16.79
C ASN A 258 -17.09 -21.21 16.87
N PHE A 259 -16.76 -20.26 17.75
CA PHE A 259 -15.36 -19.96 18.07
C PHE A 259 -14.67 -21.18 18.71
N CYS A 260 -13.45 -21.49 18.26
CA CYS A 260 -12.57 -22.43 18.94
C CYS A 260 -11.96 -21.85 20.23
N ALA A 261 -11.43 -22.75 21.06
CA ALA A 261 -10.66 -22.40 22.25
C ALA A 261 -9.29 -21.77 21.90
N PHE A 262 -8.51 -21.42 22.93
CA PHE A 262 -7.10 -21.04 22.78
C PHE A 262 -6.26 -22.27 22.41
N ILE A 263 -6.15 -22.51 21.10
CA ILE A 263 -5.34 -23.55 20.47
C ILE A 263 -4.66 -22.96 19.23
N MET A 264 -3.52 -23.52 18.83
CA MET A 264 -2.83 -23.14 17.59
C MET A 264 -3.68 -23.46 16.34
N PRO A 265 -3.59 -22.68 15.24
CA PRO A 265 -4.57 -22.72 14.16
C PRO A 265 -4.56 -24.02 13.34
N GLU A 266 -3.45 -24.76 13.31
CA GLU A 266 -3.38 -26.11 12.73
C GLU A 266 -4.05 -27.19 13.58
N ALA A 267 -4.36 -26.90 14.86
CA ALA A 267 -5.11 -27.79 15.74
C ALA A 267 -6.64 -27.56 15.68
N GLU A 268 -7.12 -26.52 14.98
CA GLU A 268 -8.56 -26.33 14.75
C GLU A 268 -9.06 -27.30 13.68
N THR A 269 -9.58 -28.45 14.12
CA THR A 269 -10.16 -29.49 13.24
C THR A 269 -11.66 -29.27 12.94
N ALA A 270 -12.24 -28.14 13.34
CA ALA A 270 -13.65 -27.83 13.11
C ALA A 270 -13.94 -27.63 11.62
N ALA A 271 -15.09 -28.12 11.14
CA ALA A 271 -15.54 -27.86 9.78
C ALA A 271 -15.85 -26.36 9.62
N ARG A 272 -15.37 -25.77 8.51
CA ARG A 272 -15.58 -24.36 8.18
C ARG A 272 -16.31 -24.22 6.85
N TYR A 273 -17.18 -23.23 6.77
CA TYR A 273 -18.18 -23.09 5.72
C TYR A 273 -18.08 -21.72 5.06
N PHE A 274 -18.36 -21.65 3.76
CA PHE A 274 -18.85 -20.41 3.16
C PHE A 274 -20.25 -20.14 3.72
N THR A 275 -20.50 -18.93 4.21
CA THR A 275 -21.84 -18.54 4.69
C THR A 275 -22.72 -18.02 3.56
N ASP A 276 -24.00 -17.81 3.88
CA ASP A 276 -24.92 -17.01 3.08
C ASP A 276 -24.33 -15.61 2.75
N TRP A 277 -24.86 -15.01 1.69
CA TRP A 277 -24.34 -13.78 1.09
C TRP A 277 -24.90 -12.51 1.72
N GLY A 278 -24.04 -11.49 1.85
CA GLY A 278 -24.42 -10.14 2.27
C GLY A 278 -24.29 -9.16 1.12
N SER A 279 -25.18 -8.19 0.99
CA SER A 279 -25.08 -7.18 -0.07
C SER A 279 -23.96 -6.15 0.21
N ALA A 280 -23.75 -5.80 1.48
CA ALA A 280 -22.57 -5.08 1.99
C ALA A 280 -21.26 -5.78 1.56
N ALA A 281 -21.05 -7.01 2.01
CA ALA A 281 -19.91 -7.85 1.62
C ALA A 281 -19.75 -8.03 0.10
N THR A 282 -20.85 -8.04 -0.67
CA THR A 282 -20.81 -8.08 -2.14
C THR A 282 -20.31 -6.77 -2.74
N ALA A 283 -20.57 -5.62 -2.09
CA ALA A 283 -20.05 -4.32 -2.49
C ALA A 283 -18.60 -4.10 -2.05
N ASP A 284 -18.21 -4.52 -0.84
CA ASP A 284 -16.81 -4.52 -0.40
C ASP A 284 -15.91 -5.32 -1.35
N TYR A 285 -16.37 -6.51 -1.75
CA TYR A 285 -15.70 -7.35 -2.76
C TYR A 285 -15.52 -6.60 -4.09
N VAL A 286 -16.52 -5.87 -4.57
CA VAL A 286 -16.40 -5.03 -5.77
C VAL A 286 -15.35 -3.95 -5.58
N ALA A 287 -15.38 -3.24 -4.44
CA ALA A 287 -14.46 -2.16 -4.14
C ALA A 287 -13.01 -2.64 -4.04
N MET A 288 -12.75 -3.66 -3.21
CA MET A 288 -11.46 -4.32 -3.05
C MET A 288 -10.88 -4.80 -4.38
N LEU A 289 -11.68 -5.47 -5.22
CA LEU A 289 -11.20 -5.99 -6.50
C LEU A 289 -11.02 -4.91 -7.57
N ALA A 290 -11.80 -3.82 -7.53
CA ALA A 290 -11.58 -2.66 -8.37
C ALA A 290 -10.26 -1.95 -8.01
N MET A 291 -9.96 -1.78 -6.72
CA MET A 291 -8.67 -1.26 -6.24
C MET A 291 -7.52 -2.19 -6.67
N ALA A 292 -7.63 -3.48 -6.38
CA ALA A 292 -6.65 -4.50 -6.76
C ALA A 292 -6.35 -4.46 -8.26
N ALA A 293 -7.39 -4.39 -9.11
CA ALA A 293 -7.20 -4.33 -10.55
C ALA A 293 -6.33 -3.14 -11.02
N ARG A 294 -6.57 -1.92 -10.54
CA ARG A 294 -5.72 -0.78 -10.95
C ARG A 294 -4.32 -0.83 -10.33
N ILE A 295 -4.18 -1.35 -9.12
CA ILE A 295 -2.93 -1.40 -8.37
C ILE A 295 -1.99 -2.51 -8.86
N PHE A 296 -2.52 -3.69 -9.21
CA PHE A 296 -1.73 -4.81 -9.71
C PHE A 296 -1.41 -4.75 -11.21
N ARG A 297 -2.23 -4.06 -12.04
CA ARG A 297 -2.04 -4.02 -13.51
C ARG A 297 -0.63 -3.61 -14.00
N PRO A 298 0.14 -2.73 -13.32
CA PRO A 298 1.52 -2.42 -13.69
C PRO A 298 2.53 -3.57 -13.48
N TYR A 299 2.14 -4.61 -12.73
CA TYR A 299 2.96 -5.76 -12.34
C TYR A 299 2.47 -7.06 -12.99
N ASP A 300 1.16 -7.26 -13.01
CA ASP A 300 0.49 -8.40 -13.64
C ASP A 300 -0.85 -7.95 -14.22
N GLN A 301 -0.91 -7.87 -15.56
CA GLN A 301 -2.15 -7.52 -16.25
C GLN A 301 -3.19 -8.65 -16.17
N ALA A 302 -2.78 -9.92 -16.21
CA ALA A 302 -3.72 -11.04 -16.22
C ALA A 302 -4.46 -11.17 -14.88
N TYR A 303 -3.74 -11.00 -13.77
CA TYR A 303 -4.33 -10.95 -12.43
C TYR A 303 -5.24 -9.72 -12.24
N ALA A 304 -4.83 -8.55 -12.74
CA ALA A 304 -5.67 -7.36 -12.72
C ALA A 304 -6.95 -7.51 -13.55
N ASP A 305 -6.85 -8.16 -14.72
CA ASP A 305 -7.98 -8.46 -15.60
C ASP A 305 -8.91 -9.50 -14.93
N THR A 306 -8.38 -10.49 -14.20
CA THR A 306 -9.18 -11.36 -13.31
C THR A 306 -9.95 -10.56 -12.25
N CYS A 307 -9.27 -9.65 -11.54
CA CYS A 307 -9.89 -8.85 -10.48
C CYS A 307 -11.04 -7.97 -11.02
N ILE A 308 -10.84 -7.21 -12.10
CA ILE A 308 -11.88 -6.31 -12.60
C ILE A 308 -13.05 -7.04 -13.25
N ASN A 309 -12.83 -8.20 -13.87
CA ASN A 309 -13.91 -9.03 -14.40
C ASN A 309 -14.79 -9.58 -13.28
N ALA A 310 -14.18 -10.07 -12.19
CA ALA A 310 -14.90 -10.53 -11.01
C ALA A 310 -15.68 -9.39 -10.32
N ALA A 311 -15.08 -8.20 -10.20
CA ALA A 311 -15.76 -6.99 -9.72
C ALA A 311 -16.97 -6.61 -10.59
N TRP A 312 -16.85 -6.68 -11.93
CA TRP A 312 -17.99 -6.39 -12.83
C TRP A 312 -19.16 -7.36 -12.66
N VAL A 313 -18.92 -8.65 -12.44
CA VAL A 313 -20.00 -9.63 -12.21
C VAL A 313 -20.79 -9.27 -10.96
N SER A 314 -20.11 -9.02 -9.84
CA SER A 314 -20.73 -8.65 -8.56
C SER A 314 -21.37 -7.26 -8.57
N TYR A 315 -20.77 -6.29 -9.26
CA TYR A 315 -21.33 -4.95 -9.38
C TYR A 315 -22.60 -4.92 -10.25
N ASN A 316 -22.61 -5.68 -11.35
CA ASN A 316 -23.83 -5.85 -12.17
C ASN A 316 -24.94 -6.55 -11.38
N PHE A 317 -24.61 -7.51 -10.52
CA PHE A 317 -25.57 -8.11 -9.60
C PHE A 317 -26.14 -7.08 -8.60
N LEU A 318 -25.32 -6.22 -8.02
CA LEU A 318 -25.76 -5.14 -7.11
C LEU A 318 -26.63 -4.09 -7.83
N LEU A 319 -26.32 -3.74 -9.08
CA LEU A 319 -27.16 -2.84 -9.89
C LEU A 319 -28.54 -3.45 -10.19
N ALA A 320 -28.63 -4.77 -10.36
CA ALA A 320 -29.90 -5.47 -10.53
C ALA A 320 -30.66 -5.74 -9.21
N ASN A 321 -29.94 -5.78 -8.08
CA ASN A 321 -30.47 -6.12 -6.75
C ASN A 321 -30.18 -4.98 -5.76
N THR A 322 -31.04 -3.96 -5.78
CA THR A 322 -30.82 -2.68 -5.08
C THR A 322 -31.18 -2.69 -3.58
N ALA A 323 -31.88 -3.70 -3.09
CA ALA A 323 -32.24 -3.83 -1.69
C ALA A 323 -31.06 -4.29 -0.82
N ASN A 324 -30.97 -3.75 0.40
CA ASN A 324 -30.07 -4.27 1.42
C ASN A 324 -30.47 -5.69 1.83
N LYS A 325 -29.51 -6.62 1.85
CA LYS A 325 -29.67 -7.98 2.35
C LYS A 325 -28.54 -8.34 3.31
N ASN A 326 -28.91 -8.54 4.57
CA ASN A 326 -28.03 -9.13 5.58
C ASN A 326 -27.87 -10.64 5.30
N PRO A 327 -26.68 -11.23 5.50
CA PRO A 327 -26.48 -12.68 5.41
C PRO A 327 -27.19 -13.41 6.56
N ASP A 328 -27.70 -14.62 6.30
CA ASP A 328 -28.18 -15.51 7.36
C ASP A 328 -26.99 -16.14 8.11
N TYR A 329 -26.87 -15.78 9.39
CA TYR A 329 -25.90 -16.33 10.33
C TYR A 329 -26.56 -17.11 11.49
N SER A 330 -27.82 -17.51 11.37
CA SER A 330 -28.58 -18.19 12.44
C SER A 330 -27.93 -19.48 12.97
N ALA A 331 -27.06 -20.13 12.19
CA ALA A 331 -26.28 -21.30 12.58
C ALA A 331 -24.87 -20.99 13.13
N PHE A 332 -24.46 -19.72 13.22
CA PHE A 332 -23.10 -19.29 13.52
C PHE A 332 -23.03 -18.39 14.76
N SER A 333 -22.19 -18.72 15.74
CA SER A 333 -21.90 -17.87 16.92
C SER A 333 -20.59 -17.07 16.81
N THR A 334 -19.90 -17.17 15.68
CA THR A 334 -18.68 -16.40 15.35
C THR A 334 -19.00 -14.97 14.91
N GLY A 335 -17.97 -14.12 14.74
CA GLY A 335 -18.06 -12.68 14.49
C GLY A 335 -19.17 -12.24 13.52
N GLY A 336 -19.88 -11.18 13.91
CA GLY A 336 -21.07 -10.70 13.20
C GLY A 336 -20.75 -9.88 11.96
N TYR A 337 -20.04 -8.75 12.12
CA TYR A 337 -19.76 -7.78 11.05
C TYR A 337 -21.00 -7.42 10.20
N GLY A 338 -22.14 -7.25 10.88
CA GLY A 338 -23.41 -6.88 10.24
C GLY A 338 -23.53 -5.38 10.06
N THR A 339 -23.62 -4.92 8.82
CA THR A 339 -23.84 -3.51 8.43
C THR A 339 -24.97 -3.39 7.39
N THR A 340 -25.39 -2.16 7.09
CA THR A 340 -26.27 -1.81 5.96
C THR A 340 -25.43 -1.38 4.76
N ASP A 341 -25.84 -1.76 3.55
CA ASP A 341 -25.02 -1.68 2.33
C ASP A 341 -24.95 -0.31 1.60
N THR A 342 -25.41 0.77 2.23
CA THR A 342 -25.62 2.07 1.55
C THR A 342 -24.33 2.74 1.09
N ASP A 343 -23.33 2.70 1.96
CA ASP A 343 -22.02 3.32 1.82
C ASP A 343 -20.99 2.36 1.21
N ASP A 344 -21.11 1.05 1.46
CA ASP A 344 -20.37 -0.02 0.78
C ASP A 344 -20.61 0.08 -0.74
N ARG A 345 -21.88 0.26 -1.15
CA ARG A 345 -22.24 0.47 -2.56
C ARG A 345 -21.74 1.82 -3.10
N LEU A 346 -21.64 2.86 -2.27
CA LEU A 346 -21.04 4.14 -2.64
C LEU A 346 -19.54 3.98 -2.90
N TRP A 347 -18.84 3.24 -2.02
CA TRP A 347 -17.43 2.92 -2.17
C TRP A 347 -17.19 2.04 -3.41
N ALA A 348 -17.98 0.97 -3.60
CA ALA A 348 -17.94 0.12 -4.79
C ALA A 348 -18.10 0.94 -6.10
N ALA A 349 -19.07 1.86 -6.15
CA ALA A 349 -19.27 2.74 -7.30
C ALA A 349 -18.09 3.70 -7.53
N ALA A 350 -17.52 4.26 -6.46
CA ALA A 350 -16.34 5.12 -6.53
C ALA A 350 -15.11 4.37 -7.08
N GLU A 351 -14.81 3.18 -6.57
CA GLU A 351 -13.66 2.38 -7.01
C GLU A 351 -13.85 1.85 -8.43
N MET A 352 -15.05 1.40 -8.79
CA MET A 352 -15.38 0.99 -10.16
C MET A 352 -15.22 2.16 -11.14
N TRP A 353 -15.65 3.37 -10.77
CA TRP A 353 -15.42 4.57 -11.59
C TRP A 353 -13.93 4.95 -11.67
N ALA A 354 -13.21 5.00 -10.54
CA ALA A 354 -11.79 5.34 -10.51
C ALA A 354 -10.95 4.34 -11.34
N THR A 355 -11.26 3.06 -11.27
CA THR A 355 -10.55 2.00 -12.01
C THR A 355 -10.94 1.95 -13.49
N THR A 356 -12.23 2.03 -13.84
CA THR A 356 -12.68 1.80 -15.22
C THR A 356 -12.97 3.07 -16.03
N GLY A 357 -13.43 4.13 -15.37
CA GLY A 357 -14.02 5.31 -16.02
C GLY A 357 -15.46 5.13 -16.48
N SER A 358 -16.15 4.06 -16.06
CA SER A 358 -17.55 3.80 -16.43
C SER A 358 -18.48 4.95 -16.03
N THR A 359 -19.25 5.44 -17.00
CA THR A 359 -20.29 6.46 -16.78
C THR A 359 -21.42 5.94 -15.89
N THR A 360 -21.75 4.65 -15.94
CA THR A 360 -22.72 4.02 -15.04
C THR A 360 -22.24 4.08 -13.59
N ALA A 361 -20.98 3.70 -13.32
CA ALA A 361 -20.41 3.76 -11.98
C ALA A 361 -20.29 5.21 -11.47
N HIS A 362 -19.95 6.16 -12.35
CA HIS A 362 -19.97 7.58 -12.01
C HIS A 362 -21.37 8.09 -11.62
N GLN A 363 -22.41 7.66 -12.35
CA GLN A 363 -23.78 8.06 -12.07
C GLN A 363 -24.32 7.43 -10.77
N ASP A 364 -24.00 6.16 -10.52
CA ASP A 364 -24.34 5.48 -9.26
C ASP A 364 -23.64 6.14 -8.06
N PHE A 365 -22.33 6.41 -8.16
CA PHE A 365 -21.59 7.15 -7.13
C PHE A 365 -22.20 8.53 -6.88
N THR A 366 -22.41 9.34 -7.92
CA THR A 366 -22.89 10.72 -7.75
C THR A 366 -24.34 10.78 -7.25
N THR A 367 -25.19 9.81 -7.62
CA THR A 367 -26.52 9.65 -7.02
C THR A 367 -26.44 9.33 -5.52
N ARG A 368 -25.53 8.43 -5.11
CA ARG A 368 -25.34 8.06 -3.69
C ARG A 368 -24.73 9.20 -2.88
N ALA A 369 -23.68 9.85 -3.39
CA ALA A 369 -23.01 10.96 -2.71
C ALA A 369 -23.94 12.18 -2.49
N ASN A 370 -24.91 12.39 -3.38
CA ASN A 370 -25.97 13.40 -3.19
C ASN A 370 -27.03 13.01 -2.14
N ALA A 371 -27.13 11.74 -1.74
CA ALA A 371 -28.06 11.30 -0.71
C ALA A 371 -27.54 11.55 0.72
N TYR A 372 -26.22 11.72 0.88
CA TYR A 372 -25.60 12.12 2.14
C TYR A 372 -25.51 13.64 2.27
N SER A 373 -26.04 14.17 3.38
CA SER A 373 -25.82 15.56 3.80
C SER A 373 -24.33 15.85 3.99
N ASP A 374 -23.75 15.02 4.85
CA ASP A 374 -22.39 14.98 5.38
C ASP A 374 -21.53 14.02 4.53
N LYS A 375 -20.47 14.54 3.92
CA LYS A 375 -19.66 13.76 2.98
C LYS A 375 -18.51 12.99 3.62
N THR A 376 -18.09 13.35 4.83
CA THR A 376 -17.05 12.63 5.57
C THR A 376 -17.41 12.48 7.05
N ASP A 377 -16.77 11.51 7.70
CA ASP A 377 -16.89 11.28 9.14
C ASP A 377 -15.52 11.31 9.83
N ALA A 378 -15.43 12.00 10.96
CA ALA A 378 -14.25 12.03 11.82
C ALA A 378 -14.04 10.74 12.67
N ASP A 379 -15.01 9.82 12.67
CA ASP A 379 -15.05 8.56 13.44
C ASP A 379 -15.75 7.50 12.57
N PHE A 380 -15.02 6.51 12.06
CA PHE A 380 -15.50 5.50 11.11
C PHE A 380 -14.69 4.20 11.20
N ASP A 381 -15.28 3.05 10.84
CA ASP A 381 -14.67 1.71 10.82
C ASP A 381 -15.44 0.80 9.84
N TRP A 382 -15.29 -0.53 9.88
CA TRP A 382 -15.97 -1.52 9.01
C TRP A 382 -17.49 -1.35 8.87
N GLY A 383 -18.17 -0.75 9.86
CA GLY A 383 -19.61 -0.49 9.83
C GLY A 383 -20.02 0.83 9.18
N ASN A 384 -19.06 1.59 8.63
CA ASN A 384 -19.29 2.78 7.81
C ASN A 384 -18.06 3.04 6.92
N VAL A 385 -18.14 2.64 5.66
CA VAL A 385 -17.05 2.78 4.67
C VAL A 385 -17.22 4.00 3.74
N LYS A 386 -18.21 4.88 4.00
CA LYS A 386 -18.54 6.10 3.22
C LYS A 386 -17.30 6.90 2.83
N ASN A 387 -16.43 7.12 3.83
CA ASN A 387 -15.18 7.86 3.68
C ASN A 387 -14.29 7.32 2.55
N LEU A 388 -14.17 6.01 2.36
CA LEU A 388 -13.28 5.44 1.34
C LEU A 388 -13.71 5.84 -0.08
N GLY A 389 -15.01 5.72 -0.39
CA GLY A 389 -15.53 6.13 -1.70
C GLY A 389 -15.40 7.63 -1.94
N MET A 390 -15.65 8.43 -0.91
CA MET A 390 -15.54 9.89 -0.98
C MET A 390 -14.08 10.34 -1.16
N TYR A 391 -13.13 9.74 -0.45
CA TYR A 391 -11.69 9.98 -0.60
C TYR A 391 -11.17 9.57 -1.98
N THR A 392 -11.57 8.39 -2.47
CA THR A 392 -11.24 7.92 -3.83
C THR A 392 -11.77 8.90 -4.88
N TYR A 393 -13.02 9.35 -4.80
CA TYR A 393 -13.56 10.34 -5.74
C TYR A 393 -12.85 11.70 -5.64
N LEU A 394 -12.56 12.18 -4.42
CA LEU A 394 -11.84 13.43 -4.17
C LEU A 394 -10.45 13.42 -4.82
N LEU A 395 -9.65 12.37 -4.58
CA LEU A 395 -8.27 12.27 -5.05
C LEU A 395 -8.12 11.74 -6.48
N CYS A 396 -9.13 11.06 -7.04
CA CYS A 396 -9.04 10.53 -8.40
C CYS A 396 -8.78 11.63 -9.43
N THR A 397 -7.78 11.42 -10.29
CA THR A 397 -7.33 12.37 -11.32
C THR A 397 -8.18 12.35 -12.60
N ARG A 398 -9.25 11.56 -12.65
CA ARG A 398 -10.19 11.53 -13.78
C ARG A 398 -10.95 12.86 -13.91
N THR A 399 -11.15 13.27 -15.15
CA THR A 399 -12.03 14.38 -15.52
C THR A 399 -13.51 13.96 -15.41
N GLY A 400 -14.41 14.94 -15.45
CA GLY A 400 -15.86 14.71 -15.42
C GLY A 400 -16.51 14.72 -14.02
N LYS A 401 -15.72 14.87 -12.94
CA LYS A 401 -16.25 15.05 -11.58
C LYS A 401 -17.24 16.20 -11.50
N VAL A 402 -18.40 15.95 -10.90
CA VAL A 402 -19.39 16.97 -10.53
C VAL A 402 -18.75 17.90 -9.48
N ALA A 403 -18.65 19.19 -9.82
CA ALA A 403 -17.94 20.19 -9.00
C ALA A 403 -18.53 20.32 -7.60
N ALA A 404 -19.87 20.45 -7.47
CA ALA A 404 -20.53 20.58 -6.17
C ALA A 404 -20.21 19.40 -5.23
N ILE A 405 -20.30 18.15 -5.73
CA ILE A 405 -19.96 16.95 -4.93
C ILE A 405 -18.48 16.95 -4.52
N TYR A 406 -17.58 17.38 -5.40
CA TYR A 406 -16.15 17.51 -5.07
C TYR A 406 -15.91 18.58 -4.01
N ASP A 407 -16.56 19.75 -4.12
CA ASP A 407 -16.43 20.85 -3.17
C ASP A 407 -17.06 20.51 -1.81
N ASP A 408 -18.22 19.86 -1.77
CA ASP A 408 -18.83 19.32 -0.54
C ASP A 408 -17.87 18.36 0.17
N ILE A 409 -17.39 17.30 -0.52
CA ILE A 409 -16.45 16.32 0.06
C ILE A 409 -15.18 17.01 0.57
N ARG A 410 -14.66 17.99 -0.18
CA ARG A 410 -13.47 18.74 0.23
C ARG A 410 -13.73 19.61 1.46
N ASN A 411 -14.89 20.23 1.56
CA ASN A 411 -15.21 21.15 2.63
C ASN A 411 -15.52 20.42 3.95
N ASP A 412 -16.28 19.33 3.90
CA ASP A 412 -16.57 18.49 5.08
C ASP A 412 -15.28 17.84 5.61
N LEU A 413 -14.44 17.29 4.73
CA LEU A 413 -13.11 16.75 5.08
C LEU A 413 -12.25 17.77 5.83
N LEU A 414 -12.32 19.04 5.44
CA LEU A 414 -11.55 20.11 6.08
C LEU A 414 -12.24 20.62 7.36
N ALA A 415 -13.57 20.54 7.47
CA ALA A 415 -14.26 20.78 8.73
C ALA A 415 -13.87 19.72 9.77
N ASP A 416 -13.94 18.43 9.41
CA ASP A 416 -13.51 17.31 10.25
C ASP A 416 -12.05 17.45 10.66
N ALA A 417 -11.13 17.70 9.73
CA ALA A 417 -9.72 17.85 10.04
C ALA A 417 -9.46 18.99 11.05
N ASN A 418 -10.18 20.11 10.95
CA ASN A 418 -10.08 21.22 11.90
C ASN A 418 -10.78 20.94 13.25
N ASN A 419 -11.84 20.13 13.27
CA ASN A 419 -12.44 19.60 14.49
C ASN A 419 -11.44 18.71 15.25
N LEU A 420 -10.75 17.79 14.55
CA LEU A 420 -9.69 16.95 15.11
C LEU A 420 -8.53 17.79 15.70
N LEU A 421 -8.09 18.86 15.03
CA LEU A 421 -7.10 19.80 15.59
C LEU A 421 -7.60 20.48 16.87
N THR A 422 -8.87 20.82 16.94
CA THR A 422 -9.48 21.40 18.15
C THR A 422 -9.48 20.38 19.30
N TYR A 423 -9.88 19.14 19.03
CA TYR A 423 -9.91 18.06 20.03
C TYR A 423 -8.51 17.70 20.54
N ARG A 424 -7.52 17.60 19.64
CA ARG A 424 -6.08 17.43 19.94
C ARG A 424 -5.57 18.46 20.96
N ASN A 425 -5.91 19.73 20.72
CA ASN A 425 -5.43 20.83 21.54
C ASN A 425 -6.04 20.77 22.94
N ASN A 426 -7.33 20.43 23.06
CA ASN A 426 -8.05 20.34 24.33
C ASN A 426 -7.72 19.06 25.13
N HIS A 427 -7.58 17.89 24.48
CA HIS A 427 -7.39 16.61 25.17
C HIS A 427 -6.03 16.50 25.87
N GLY A 428 -5.98 16.10 27.14
CA GLY A 428 -4.73 16.02 27.93
C GLY A 428 -3.62 15.18 27.30
N TYR A 429 -4.00 14.10 26.61
CA TYR A 429 -3.12 13.19 25.87
C TYR A 429 -3.08 13.40 24.34
N ALA A 430 -3.66 14.50 23.83
CA ALA A 430 -3.73 14.81 22.40
C ALA A 430 -4.49 13.79 21.51
N ARG A 431 -5.33 12.93 22.11
CA ARG A 431 -6.29 12.05 21.44
C ARG A 431 -7.42 12.86 20.79
N MET A 432 -7.97 12.38 19.67
CA MET A 432 -8.91 13.14 18.82
C MET A 432 -10.21 12.40 18.49
N LEU A 433 -10.41 11.18 18.99
CA LEU A 433 -11.61 10.39 18.68
C LEU A 433 -12.80 10.84 19.53
N GLY A 434 -13.87 11.29 18.87
CA GLY A 434 -15.01 11.94 19.51
C GLY A 434 -14.74 13.38 19.95
N THR A 435 -15.80 14.08 20.37
CA THR A 435 -15.74 15.47 20.82
C THR A 435 -14.73 15.65 21.95
N ASN A 436 -13.67 16.41 21.71
CA ASN A 436 -12.53 16.56 22.63
C ASN A 436 -11.88 15.23 23.07
N GLY A 437 -11.89 14.20 22.21
CA GLY A 437 -11.15 12.96 22.42
C GLY A 437 -11.80 11.91 23.33
N THR A 438 -13.11 12.04 23.64
CA THR A 438 -13.79 11.21 24.65
C THR A 438 -14.54 9.97 24.14
N ASN A 439 -14.56 9.66 22.84
CA ASN A 439 -15.22 8.43 22.35
C ASN A 439 -14.36 7.20 22.66
N TYR A 440 -14.84 6.29 23.50
CA TYR A 440 -14.19 5.02 23.81
C TYR A 440 -15.20 3.88 23.62
N TYR A 441 -14.77 2.84 22.93
CA TYR A 441 -15.56 1.68 22.50
C TYR A 441 -14.61 0.57 22.00
N TRP A 442 -15.08 -0.67 21.89
CA TRP A 442 -14.32 -1.83 21.40
C TRP A 442 -13.68 -1.54 20.04
N GLY A 443 -12.34 -1.46 20.02
CA GLY A 443 -11.58 -1.17 18.79
C GLY A 443 -11.22 0.31 18.56
N CYS A 444 -11.57 1.21 19.48
CA CYS A 444 -11.35 2.65 19.30
C CYS A 444 -9.87 3.07 19.12
N ASN A 445 -8.88 2.23 19.48
CA ASN A 445 -7.48 2.47 19.10
C ASN A 445 -7.26 2.40 17.58
N GLY A 446 -7.94 1.48 16.89
CA GLY A 446 -7.92 1.39 15.44
C GLY A 446 -8.50 2.66 14.81
N SER A 447 -9.61 3.17 15.33
CA SER A 447 -10.20 4.43 14.88
C SER A 447 -9.32 5.65 15.17
N VAL A 448 -8.62 5.70 16.32
CA VAL A 448 -7.58 6.71 16.60
C VAL A 448 -6.47 6.66 15.55
N ALA A 449 -5.99 5.47 15.15
CA ALA A 449 -5.03 5.35 14.06
C ALA A 449 -5.63 5.80 12.72
N ARG A 450 -6.89 5.45 12.44
CA ARG A 450 -7.60 5.72 11.19
C ARG A 450 -7.84 7.20 10.93
N GLN A 451 -7.95 8.03 11.97
CA GLN A 451 -7.98 9.50 11.85
C GLN A 451 -6.76 10.08 11.12
N ALA A 452 -5.62 9.37 11.07
CA ALA A 452 -4.48 9.76 10.25
C ALA A 452 -4.78 9.72 8.73
N MET A 453 -5.76 8.93 8.27
CA MET A 453 -6.21 8.96 6.88
C MET A 453 -6.83 10.30 6.53
N LEU A 454 -7.85 10.69 7.29
CA LEU A 454 -8.57 11.94 7.13
C LEU A 454 -7.59 13.13 7.13
N LEU A 455 -6.71 13.19 8.13
CA LEU A 455 -5.71 14.25 8.27
C LEU A 455 -4.68 14.29 7.13
N GLN A 456 -4.16 13.14 6.68
CA GLN A 456 -3.23 13.10 5.54
C GLN A 456 -3.92 13.49 4.23
N ILE A 457 -5.16 13.06 4.00
CA ILE A 457 -5.93 13.36 2.78
C ILE A 457 -6.36 14.84 2.77
N ALA A 458 -6.76 15.40 3.92
CA ALA A 458 -6.97 16.83 4.12
C ALA A 458 -5.70 17.63 3.80
N ASN A 459 -4.51 17.15 4.19
CA ASN A 459 -3.23 17.75 3.87
C ASN A 459 -2.88 17.63 2.37
N MET A 460 -3.32 16.59 1.65
CA MET A 460 -3.14 16.48 0.19
C MET A 460 -3.97 17.51 -0.58
N VAL A 461 -5.21 17.80 -0.15
CA VAL A 461 -6.11 18.75 -0.84
C VAL A 461 -6.05 20.19 -0.31
N SER A 462 -5.45 20.39 0.87
CA SER A 462 -5.21 21.70 1.47
C SER A 462 -4.04 21.64 2.46
N PRO A 463 -2.78 21.72 1.98
CA PRO A 463 -1.58 21.52 2.80
C PRO A 463 -1.55 22.35 4.08
N ASN A 464 -1.45 21.66 5.22
CA ASN A 464 -1.40 22.24 6.56
C ASN A 464 -0.53 21.35 7.46
N GLN A 465 0.57 21.90 7.96
CA GLN A 465 1.52 21.17 8.82
C GLN A 465 0.86 20.68 10.12
N GLU A 466 -0.20 21.33 10.60
CA GLU A 466 -0.89 20.86 11.82
C GLU A 466 -1.65 19.55 11.62
N TYR A 467 -2.13 19.22 10.41
CA TYR A 467 -2.70 17.89 10.13
C TYR A 467 -1.62 16.80 10.20
N VAL A 468 -0.40 17.09 9.71
CA VAL A 468 0.76 16.19 9.80
C VAL A 468 1.23 16.04 11.25
N ASN A 469 1.26 17.14 12.01
CA ASN A 469 1.57 17.12 13.44
C ASN A 469 0.51 16.35 14.25
N ALA A 470 -0.77 16.44 13.88
CA ALA A 470 -1.83 15.63 14.48
C ALA A 470 -1.63 14.13 14.21
N CYS A 471 -1.20 13.72 13.01
CA CYS A 471 -0.84 12.33 12.73
C CYS A 471 0.34 11.83 13.60
N LEU A 472 1.30 12.70 13.94
CA LEU A 472 2.39 12.38 14.88
C LEU A 472 1.89 12.26 16.33
N ASP A 473 0.92 13.07 16.75
CA ASP A 473 0.27 12.94 18.08
C ASP A 473 -0.60 11.67 18.18
N ILE A 474 -1.25 11.24 17.08
CA ILE A 474 -1.94 9.94 16.99
C ILE A 474 -0.97 8.79 17.27
N LEU A 475 0.17 8.73 16.55
CA LEU A 475 1.21 7.73 16.82
C LEU A 475 1.76 7.88 18.24
N GLY A 476 1.93 9.12 18.72
CA GLY A 476 2.35 9.40 20.08
C GLY A 476 1.44 8.80 21.16
N TYR A 477 0.12 8.91 20.99
CA TYR A 477 -0.88 8.30 21.87
C TYR A 477 -0.77 6.76 21.87
N LEU A 478 -0.70 6.14 20.69
CA LEU A 478 -0.63 4.68 20.52
C LEU A 478 0.71 4.07 21.01
N PHE A 479 1.77 4.87 21.07
CA PHE A 479 3.11 4.47 21.55
C PHE A 479 3.48 4.99 22.95
N GLY A 480 2.52 5.48 23.75
CA GLY A 480 2.74 5.71 25.20
C GLY A 480 2.41 7.10 25.75
N ARG A 481 2.05 8.08 24.91
CA ARG A 481 1.46 9.35 25.36
C ARG A 481 -0.03 9.18 25.66
N ASN A 482 -0.37 8.21 26.50
CA ASN A 482 -1.73 7.88 26.95
C ASN A 482 -1.74 7.75 28.48
N MET A 483 -2.93 7.63 29.09
CA MET A 483 -3.02 7.54 30.56
C MET A 483 -2.29 6.30 31.11
N HIS A 484 -2.31 5.19 30.38
CA HIS A 484 -1.72 3.91 30.78
C HIS A 484 -0.19 3.85 30.65
N ARG A 485 0.44 4.85 30.00
CA ARG A 485 1.90 4.96 29.75
C ARG A 485 2.54 3.69 29.16
N ARG A 486 1.79 3.03 28.28
CA ARG A 486 2.15 1.80 27.55
C ARG A 486 2.00 2.03 26.05
N SER A 487 2.76 1.33 25.22
CA SER A 487 2.30 1.14 23.85
C SER A 487 1.07 0.21 23.85
N TYR A 488 0.19 0.39 22.87
CA TYR A 488 -0.89 -0.54 22.55
C TYR A 488 -0.53 -1.52 21.42
N VAL A 489 0.76 -1.61 21.04
CA VAL A 489 1.22 -2.48 19.94
C VAL A 489 2.16 -3.55 20.47
N THR A 490 1.84 -4.84 20.26
CA THR A 490 2.62 -5.96 20.82
C THR A 490 4.09 -5.91 20.39
N GLY A 491 5.00 -6.14 21.33
CA GLY A 491 6.46 -6.12 21.09
C GLY A 491 7.10 -4.76 20.77
N LEU A 492 6.34 -3.66 20.66
CA LEU A 492 6.85 -2.32 20.28
C LEU A 492 6.75 -1.29 21.43
N GLY A 493 7.71 -0.36 21.47
CA GLY A 493 7.75 0.70 22.48
C GLY A 493 8.05 0.20 23.89
N THR A 494 7.67 0.97 24.91
CA THR A 494 7.79 0.58 26.33
C THR A 494 6.52 -0.07 26.83
N ASN A 495 6.69 -1.21 27.52
CA ASN A 495 5.61 -1.97 28.17
C ASN A 495 4.41 -2.20 27.24
N PRO A 496 4.62 -2.84 26.06
CA PRO A 496 3.54 -3.21 25.12
C PRO A 496 2.51 -4.13 25.78
N PRO A 497 1.35 -4.40 25.14
CA PRO A 497 0.42 -5.44 25.61
C PRO A 497 1.13 -6.79 25.64
N MET A 498 0.90 -7.56 26.70
CA MET A 498 1.54 -8.86 26.95
C MET A 498 0.54 -10.01 26.88
N TYR A 499 -0.75 -9.74 27.08
CA TYR A 499 -1.80 -10.75 27.13
C TYR A 499 -2.97 -10.39 26.19
N PRO A 500 -2.73 -10.21 24.87
CA PRO A 500 -3.81 -9.96 23.93
C PRO A 500 -4.81 -11.12 23.91
N HIS A 501 -6.07 -10.87 23.60
CA HIS A 501 -7.01 -11.92 23.21
C HIS A 501 -6.62 -12.39 21.81
N ASP A 502 -5.63 -13.29 21.73
CA ASP A 502 -5.11 -13.90 20.50
C ASP A 502 -4.82 -15.38 20.75
N ARG A 503 -5.46 -16.26 19.96
CA ARG A 503 -5.35 -17.71 20.14
C ARG A 503 -3.95 -18.27 19.92
N ARG A 504 -3.09 -17.60 19.14
CA ARG A 504 -1.69 -18.03 18.93
C ARG A 504 -0.83 -17.68 20.12
N SER A 505 -0.84 -16.42 20.54
CA SER A 505 -0.13 -15.93 21.74
C SER A 505 -0.54 -16.66 23.03
N GLY A 506 -1.80 -17.11 23.12
CA GLY A 506 -2.27 -17.91 24.26
C GLY A 506 -2.05 -19.42 24.15
N ALA A 507 -1.43 -19.94 23.07
CA ALA A 507 -1.30 -21.38 22.81
C ALA A 507 0.08 -21.86 22.30
N ASP A 508 0.99 -20.98 21.91
CA ASP A 508 2.32 -21.36 21.40
C ASP A 508 3.36 -21.69 22.49
N GLY A 509 3.13 -21.23 23.73
CA GLY A 509 4.03 -21.40 24.87
C GLY A 509 5.17 -20.38 24.94
N ILE A 510 5.14 -19.31 24.15
CA ILE A 510 6.10 -18.20 24.18
C ILE A 510 5.64 -17.17 25.22
N THR A 511 6.58 -16.54 25.95
CA THR A 511 6.25 -15.56 27.01
C THR A 511 5.92 -14.16 26.48
N ASN A 512 6.45 -13.81 25.30
CA ASN A 512 6.06 -12.61 24.57
C ASN A 512 4.92 -12.97 23.60
N PRO A 513 3.87 -12.16 23.46
CA PRO A 513 2.83 -12.39 22.45
C PRO A 513 3.33 -12.11 21.04
N TRP A 514 2.56 -12.57 20.04
CA TRP A 514 2.88 -12.41 18.62
C TRP A 514 3.03 -10.92 18.26
N PRO A 515 4.13 -10.50 17.59
CA PRO A 515 4.57 -9.11 17.59
C PRO A 515 3.94 -8.24 16.49
N GLY A 516 3.75 -6.97 16.82
CA GLY A 516 3.36 -5.91 15.90
C GLY A 516 1.87 -5.58 15.85
N TYR A 517 1.02 -6.26 16.62
CA TYR A 517 -0.44 -6.09 16.60
C TYR A 517 -0.92 -4.93 17.48
N LEU A 518 -1.74 -4.04 16.91
CA LEU A 518 -2.50 -3.04 17.66
C LEU A 518 -3.68 -3.69 18.40
N VAL A 519 -3.74 -3.56 19.73
CA VAL A 519 -4.91 -3.99 20.52
C VAL A 519 -6.04 -2.96 20.48
N GLY A 520 -7.29 -3.44 20.57
CA GLY A 520 -8.50 -2.63 20.37
C GLY A 520 -8.65 -1.40 21.28
N GLY A 521 -8.10 -1.45 22.50
CA GLY A 521 -8.12 -0.34 23.46
C GLY A 521 -9.42 -0.24 24.26
N SER A 522 -9.51 0.76 25.14
CA SER A 522 -10.59 0.83 26.14
C SER A 522 -11.99 0.83 25.53
N ASN A 523 -12.86 -0.05 26.04
CA ASN A 523 -14.27 -0.13 25.65
C ASN A 523 -15.15 1.00 26.24
N GLY A 524 -14.56 1.93 27.00
CA GLY A 524 -15.28 3.08 27.59
C GLY A 524 -16.26 2.74 28.72
N THR A 525 -16.55 1.46 28.95
CA THR A 525 -17.55 0.96 29.92
C THR A 525 -17.12 -0.38 30.54
N ASN A 526 -17.70 -0.73 31.69
CA ASN A 526 -17.57 -2.05 32.32
C ASN A 526 -18.49 -3.11 31.65
N SER A 527 -18.51 -3.16 30.32
CA SER A 527 -19.39 -4.04 29.54
C SER A 527 -18.67 -4.65 28.33
N GLY A 528 -19.37 -5.47 27.53
CA GLY A 528 -18.83 -6.15 26.36
C GLY A 528 -18.20 -7.51 26.67
N ASP A 529 -17.32 -7.59 27.67
CA ASP A 529 -16.67 -8.84 28.10
C ASP A 529 -16.71 -9.10 29.63
N PRO A 530 -16.46 -10.34 30.10
CA PRO A 530 -16.52 -10.69 31.52
C PRO A 530 -15.44 -10.02 32.40
N VAL A 531 -14.27 -9.69 31.84
CA VAL A 531 -13.17 -9.03 32.57
C VAL A 531 -13.54 -7.58 32.85
N LEU A 532 -14.04 -6.87 31.83
CA LEU A 532 -14.57 -5.52 31.98
C LEU A 532 -15.82 -5.51 32.87
N SER A 533 -16.68 -6.52 32.79
CA SER A 533 -17.86 -6.66 33.66
C SER A 533 -17.51 -6.81 35.15
N ALA A 534 -16.30 -7.28 35.47
CA ALA A 534 -15.78 -7.35 36.84
C ALA A 534 -15.12 -6.04 37.32
N MET A 535 -14.92 -5.05 36.43
CA MET A 535 -14.43 -3.72 36.81
C MET A 535 -15.51 -2.88 37.51
N GLN A 536 -15.08 -1.91 38.31
CA GLN A 536 -15.97 -0.93 38.92
C GLN A 536 -16.74 -0.15 37.83
N ALA A 537 -18.07 -0.08 37.97
CA ALA A 537 -18.91 0.75 37.12
C ALA A 537 -18.67 2.25 37.39
N GLY A 538 -18.72 3.07 36.34
CA GLY A 538 -18.59 4.53 36.45
C GLY A 538 -17.17 5.07 36.60
N LEU A 539 -16.13 4.27 36.36
CA LEU A 539 -14.78 4.76 36.13
C LEU A 539 -14.73 5.67 34.86
N PRO A 540 -13.77 6.62 34.77
CA PRO A 540 -13.52 7.40 33.57
C PRO A 540 -13.24 6.51 32.34
N PRO A 541 -13.75 6.86 31.14
CA PRO A 541 -13.82 5.95 29.99
C PRO A 541 -12.46 5.47 29.45
N ALA A 542 -11.37 6.20 29.66
CA ALA A 542 -10.03 5.75 29.27
C ALA A 542 -9.51 4.58 30.13
N GLN A 543 -10.10 4.33 31.31
CA GLN A 543 -9.62 3.32 32.27
C GLN A 543 -10.02 1.88 31.92
N TYR A 544 -11.06 1.64 31.12
CA TYR A 544 -11.55 0.29 30.76
C TYR A 544 -10.73 -0.41 29.66
N TRP A 545 -9.41 -0.30 29.75
CA TRP A 545 -8.47 -1.19 29.06
C TRP A 545 -7.75 -2.06 30.09
N VAL A 546 -7.80 -3.37 29.90
CA VAL A 546 -7.10 -4.34 30.76
C VAL A 546 -6.27 -5.24 29.87
N ASP A 547 -4.96 -5.29 30.10
CA ASP A 547 -4.07 -6.21 29.40
C ASP A 547 -4.21 -7.62 29.97
N ASN A 548 -5.24 -8.32 29.52
CA ASN A 548 -5.66 -9.65 29.96
C ASN A 548 -6.24 -10.41 28.76
N GLN A 549 -5.82 -11.67 28.59
CA GLN A 549 -6.19 -12.54 27.47
C GLN A 549 -7.70 -12.78 27.38
N ASP A 550 -8.44 -12.73 28.49
CA ASP A 550 -9.88 -12.92 28.50
C ASP A 550 -10.68 -11.64 28.15
N SER A 551 -10.04 -10.46 28.08
CA SER A 551 -10.71 -9.20 27.75
C SER A 551 -10.73 -8.96 26.23
N TYR A 552 -11.57 -9.69 25.50
CA TYR A 552 -11.72 -9.49 24.06
C TYR A 552 -12.20 -8.06 23.70
N ALA A 553 -13.07 -7.46 24.51
CA ALA A 553 -13.65 -6.14 24.22
C ALA A 553 -12.68 -4.97 24.45
N SER A 554 -11.51 -5.19 25.07
CA SER A 554 -10.46 -4.16 25.18
C SER A 554 -9.06 -4.56 24.70
N ASN A 555 -8.72 -5.85 24.66
CA ASN A 555 -7.36 -6.35 24.41
C ASN A 555 -7.27 -7.41 23.30
N GLU A 556 -8.32 -7.64 22.53
CA GLU A 556 -8.21 -8.35 21.24
C GLU A 556 -7.36 -7.55 20.25
N ILE A 557 -6.98 -8.20 19.14
CA ILE A 557 -6.25 -7.66 17.98
C ILE A 557 -7.11 -7.85 16.72
N ALA A 558 -7.01 -7.00 15.71
CA ALA A 558 -7.79 -7.16 14.47
C ALA A 558 -7.17 -6.51 13.22
N ILE A 559 -7.42 -7.09 12.04
CA ILE A 559 -6.84 -6.66 10.76
C ILE A 559 -7.21 -5.21 10.40
N ASN A 560 -8.42 -4.74 10.75
CA ASN A 560 -8.88 -3.37 10.48
C ASN A 560 -8.23 -2.32 11.41
N TRP A 561 -7.84 -2.70 12.62
CA TRP A 561 -7.03 -1.83 13.49
C TRP A 561 -5.58 -1.81 13.01
N GLN A 562 -5.07 -2.94 12.54
CA GLN A 562 -3.73 -3.06 11.99
C GLN A 562 -3.56 -2.29 10.67
N GLY A 563 -4.52 -2.38 9.74
CA GLY A 563 -4.52 -1.62 8.48
C GLY A 563 -4.54 -0.10 8.72
N ALA A 564 -5.24 0.36 9.75
CA ALA A 564 -5.24 1.75 10.18
C ALA A 564 -3.88 2.20 10.76
N LEU A 565 -3.24 1.37 11.59
CA LEU A 565 -1.87 1.61 12.09
C LEU A 565 -0.84 1.62 10.95
N ILE A 566 -0.95 0.69 10.01
CA ILE A 566 -0.11 0.59 8.81
C ILE A 566 -0.23 1.87 7.98
N TYR A 567 -1.44 2.40 7.75
CA TYR A 567 -1.59 3.69 7.08
C TYR A 567 -0.96 4.85 7.87
N ALA A 568 -1.24 4.94 9.17
CA ALA A 568 -0.72 6.02 10.03
C ALA A 568 0.81 6.06 10.05
N LEU A 569 1.46 4.89 10.05
CA LEU A 569 2.92 4.74 9.97
C LEU A 569 3.48 4.98 8.56
N ALA A 570 2.78 4.55 7.50
CA ALA A 570 3.21 4.70 6.11
C ALA A 570 3.46 6.17 5.73
N GLY A 571 2.64 7.09 6.25
CA GLY A 571 2.80 8.54 6.07
C GLY A 571 4.08 9.14 6.68
N PHE A 572 4.84 8.38 7.46
CA PHE A 572 6.13 8.77 8.06
C PHE A 572 7.27 7.81 7.72
N TYR A 573 7.11 6.91 6.74
CA TYR A 573 8.21 6.05 6.32
C TYR A 573 9.27 6.84 5.55
N TYR A 574 10.50 6.86 6.06
CA TYR A 574 11.60 7.65 5.51
C TYR A 574 12.52 6.80 4.61
N VAL A 575 12.74 7.26 3.38
CA VAL A 575 13.69 6.66 2.44
C VAL A 575 14.95 7.52 2.35
N THR A 576 16.05 6.99 2.88
CA THR A 576 17.38 7.63 2.87
C THR A 576 17.79 8.07 1.46
N GLY A 577 18.06 9.36 1.29
CA GLY A 577 18.48 9.94 0.01
C GLY A 577 17.36 10.61 -0.82
N THR A 578 16.12 10.62 -0.32
CA THR A 578 15.07 11.46 -0.92
C THR A 578 15.34 12.95 -0.60
N PRO A 579 15.38 13.86 -1.59
CA PRO A 579 15.64 15.27 -1.32
C PRO A 579 14.48 15.93 -0.56
N THR A 580 14.75 16.43 0.65
CA THR A 580 13.77 17.18 1.44
C THR A 580 13.42 18.50 0.74
N TYR A 581 12.19 18.63 0.25
CA TYR A 581 11.70 19.89 -0.32
C TYR A 581 11.41 20.90 0.80
N THR A 582 12.40 21.74 1.13
CA THR A 582 12.21 22.92 1.97
C THR A 582 11.79 24.13 1.10
N PRO A 583 10.54 24.61 1.15
CA PRO A 583 10.06 25.68 0.28
C PRO A 583 10.47 27.07 0.79
N THR A 584 11.70 27.50 0.50
CA THR A 584 12.17 28.86 0.81
C THR A 584 11.51 29.91 -0.10
N GLN A 585 10.64 30.76 0.44
CA GLN A 585 10.06 31.89 -0.29
C GLN A 585 11.00 33.10 -0.32
N THR A 586 11.68 33.34 -1.45
CA THR A 586 12.41 34.58 -1.70
C THR A 586 11.51 35.61 -2.41
N ARG A 587 11.10 36.67 -1.71
CA ARG A 587 10.32 37.78 -2.30
C ARG A 587 11.22 38.78 -3.04
N THR A 588 11.34 38.65 -4.36
CA THR A 588 11.93 39.67 -5.23
C THR A 588 10.87 40.66 -5.72
N ARG A 589 11.03 41.97 -5.45
CA ARG A 589 10.05 43.00 -5.80
C ARG A 589 10.45 43.80 -7.05
N THR A 590 10.04 43.34 -8.23
CA THR A 590 10.26 44.05 -9.50
C THR A 590 9.16 45.11 -9.74
N ARG A 591 9.54 46.36 -10.07
CA ARG A 591 8.60 47.44 -10.40
C ARG A 591 8.28 47.51 -11.91
N THR A 592 7.51 46.54 -12.42
CA THR A 592 6.77 46.61 -13.71
C THR A 592 5.56 45.67 -13.60
N PRO A 593 4.34 46.04 -14.06
CA PRO A 593 3.14 45.23 -13.85
C PRO A 593 3.01 44.05 -14.83
N THR A 594 3.79 42.99 -14.61
CA THR A 594 3.55 41.67 -15.22
C THR A 594 3.97 40.57 -14.24
N PHE A 595 3.02 39.80 -13.73
CA PHE A 595 3.31 38.68 -12.85
C PHE A 595 3.72 37.44 -13.67
N SER A 596 4.93 36.95 -13.46
CA SER A 596 5.39 35.65 -13.97
C SER A 596 6.09 34.87 -12.86
N TYR A 597 5.80 33.57 -12.77
CA TYR A 597 6.34 32.68 -11.75
C TYR A 597 7.43 31.79 -12.34
N THR A 598 8.67 31.99 -11.92
CA THR A 598 9.82 31.16 -12.33
C THR A 598 10.39 30.43 -11.13
N ARG A 599 10.35 29.09 -11.15
CA ARG A 599 11.00 28.24 -10.12
C ARG A 599 12.42 27.89 -10.59
N THR A 600 13.43 28.41 -9.91
CA THR A 600 14.83 28.00 -10.10
C THR A 600 15.27 27.10 -8.94
N PRO A 601 15.48 25.79 -9.14
CA PRO A 601 16.02 24.91 -8.10
C PRO A 601 17.53 25.07 -7.98
N THR A 602 18.05 25.00 -6.75
CA THR A 602 19.48 24.96 -6.43
C THR A 602 19.78 23.68 -5.66
N PHE A 603 20.83 22.95 -6.04
CA PHE A 603 21.25 21.72 -5.39
C PHE A 603 22.50 21.97 -4.53
N THR A 604 22.51 21.42 -3.31
CA THR A 604 23.66 21.47 -2.39
C THR A 604 23.90 20.08 -1.81
N PHE A 605 25.10 19.53 -2.01
CA PHE A 605 25.56 18.30 -1.36
C PHE A 605 26.61 18.63 -0.31
N SER A 606 26.51 18.03 0.87
CA SER A 606 27.52 18.11 1.94
C SER A 606 27.96 16.70 2.37
N PRO A 607 29.05 16.16 1.80
CA PRO A 607 29.60 14.88 2.21
C PRO A 607 30.55 15.04 3.41
N THR A 608 30.08 14.69 4.61
CA THR A 608 30.93 14.64 5.80
C THR A 608 31.62 13.28 5.90
N ALA A 609 32.93 13.22 5.66
CA ALA A 609 33.75 12.03 5.85
C ALA A 609 34.99 12.35 6.71
N SER A 610 35.16 11.62 7.81
CA SER A 610 36.27 11.81 8.75
C SER A 610 36.98 10.49 9.02
N VAL A 611 38.21 10.35 8.51
CA VAL A 611 39.12 9.23 8.81
C VAL A 611 40.56 9.75 8.80
N SER A 612 41.30 9.57 9.90
CA SER A 612 42.72 9.91 9.99
C SER A 612 43.63 8.84 9.35
N PRO A 613 44.81 9.20 8.82
CA PRO A 613 45.60 8.31 7.96
C PRO A 613 46.63 7.45 8.72
N THR A 614 46.70 6.17 8.35
CA THR A 614 47.91 5.32 8.46
C THR A 614 48.16 4.66 7.10
N ARG A 615 49.41 4.63 6.64
CA ARG A 615 49.74 4.47 5.21
C ARG A 615 50.68 3.30 4.92
N THR A 616 50.19 2.31 4.16
CA THR A 616 51.02 1.34 3.40
C THR A 616 50.42 1.20 2.00
N ARG A 617 51.27 1.06 0.97
CA ARG A 617 50.87 1.23 -0.45
C ARG A 617 50.76 -0.08 -1.22
N THR A 618 49.60 -0.30 -1.83
CA THR A 618 49.46 -0.99 -3.14
C THR A 618 48.45 -0.20 -3.98
N PRO A 619 48.87 0.58 -5.00
CA PRO A 619 47.97 1.50 -5.70
C PRO A 619 47.29 0.85 -6.92
N THR A 620 45.96 0.86 -6.94
CA THR A 620 45.16 0.61 -8.15
C THR A 620 44.33 1.86 -8.44
N PHE A 621 44.80 2.71 -9.36
CA PHE A 621 44.09 3.93 -9.76
C PHE A 621 43.35 3.72 -11.08
N SER A 622 42.04 3.89 -11.08
CA SER A 622 41.20 3.99 -12.28
C SER A 622 40.69 5.42 -12.43
N TYR A 623 41.20 6.15 -13.44
CA TYR A 623 40.75 7.50 -13.75
C TYR A 623 39.66 7.48 -14.83
N THR A 624 38.49 8.04 -14.53
CA THR A 624 37.43 8.30 -15.51
C THR A 624 37.34 9.80 -15.78
N ASN A 625 37.75 10.23 -16.97
CA ASN A 625 37.54 11.60 -17.45
C ASN A 625 36.39 11.62 -18.45
N THR A 626 35.32 12.35 -18.13
CA THR A 626 34.19 12.58 -19.03
C THR A 626 34.23 14.03 -19.54
N ALA A 627 34.41 14.21 -20.85
CA ALA A 627 34.47 15.53 -21.48
C ALA A 627 33.34 15.68 -22.51
N THR A 628 32.28 16.40 -22.13
CA THR A 628 31.16 16.72 -23.02
C THR A 628 31.50 17.95 -23.89
N ARG A 629 31.18 17.91 -25.18
CA ARG A 629 31.26 19.05 -26.10
C ARG A 629 29.97 19.15 -26.92
N THR A 630 29.43 20.35 -27.04
CA THR A 630 28.21 20.65 -27.79
C THR A 630 28.52 21.66 -28.89
N TRP A 631 27.90 21.50 -30.06
CA TRP A 631 27.97 22.43 -31.19
C TRP A 631 26.57 22.63 -31.78
N THR A 632 26.30 23.81 -32.32
CA THR A 632 24.99 24.22 -32.86
C THR A 632 25.16 24.91 -34.22
N GLY A 633 24.18 24.75 -35.11
CA GLY A 633 24.15 25.39 -36.43
C GLY A 633 22.81 25.18 -37.14
N THR A 634 22.46 26.09 -38.05
CA THR A 634 21.13 26.18 -38.68
C THR A 634 21.27 26.35 -40.20
N ASN A 635 20.40 25.72 -41.00
CA ASN A 635 20.34 25.86 -42.46
C ASN A 635 18.89 25.75 -42.96
N THR A 636 18.55 26.45 -44.05
CA THR A 636 17.16 26.59 -44.54
C THR A 636 17.04 26.42 -46.05
N PRO A 637 16.43 25.32 -46.54
CA PRO A 637 15.96 25.18 -47.92
C PRO A 637 14.44 24.97 -48.02
N ALA A 638 13.83 25.33 -49.16
CA ALA A 638 12.40 25.14 -49.44
C ALA A 638 12.18 24.50 -50.82
N ILE A 639 11.16 23.65 -50.97
CA ILE A 639 10.81 22.94 -52.20
C ILE A 639 9.30 22.90 -52.37
N THR A 640 8.81 23.15 -53.58
CA THR A 640 7.39 23.08 -53.98
C THR A 640 7.21 22.02 -55.07
N SER A 641 6.08 21.31 -55.10
CA SER A 641 5.77 20.35 -56.16
C SER A 641 4.26 20.20 -56.38
N THR A 642 3.86 20.15 -57.65
CA THR A 642 2.46 20.05 -58.11
C THR A 642 2.38 18.92 -59.13
N TYR A 643 1.33 18.09 -59.10
CA TYR A 643 1.15 17.03 -60.09
C TYR A 643 -0.32 16.82 -60.48
N THR A 644 -0.55 16.66 -61.79
CA THR A 644 -1.87 16.49 -62.41
C THR A 644 -1.72 15.48 -63.55
N GLY A 645 -2.60 14.48 -63.67
CA GLY A 645 -2.54 13.50 -64.75
C GLY A 645 -3.80 12.65 -64.89
N THR A 646 -4.20 12.37 -66.14
CA THR A 646 -5.44 11.65 -66.51
C THR A 646 -5.20 10.80 -67.77
N ALA A 647 -5.51 9.49 -67.75
CA ALA A 647 -5.38 8.58 -68.90
C ALA A 647 -6.29 7.32 -68.76
N THR A 648 -6.47 6.55 -69.86
CA THR A 648 -7.56 5.55 -70.03
C THR A 648 -7.16 4.39 -70.99
N ARG A 649 -7.89 3.24 -70.97
CA ARG A 649 -7.87 2.04 -71.90
C ARG A 649 -6.80 0.94 -71.63
N THR A 650 -6.84 -0.35 -72.07
CA THR A 650 -7.86 -1.37 -72.53
C THR A 650 -7.18 -2.80 -72.55
N ASN A 651 -7.87 -3.91 -72.89
CA ASN A 651 -7.58 -5.34 -72.52
C ASN A 651 -6.79 -6.29 -73.50
N SER A 652 -6.19 -7.37 -72.92
CA SER A 652 -6.01 -8.79 -73.42
C SER A 652 -4.97 -9.14 -74.55
N PRO A 653 -4.61 -10.45 -74.81
CA PRO A 653 -4.07 -11.53 -73.91
C PRO A 653 -2.96 -12.46 -74.56
N SER A 654 -2.28 -13.39 -73.82
CA SER A 654 -1.88 -14.78 -74.30
C SER A 654 -0.92 -15.66 -73.43
N VAL A 655 -1.38 -16.89 -73.09
CA VAL A 655 -0.80 -18.28 -73.30
C VAL A 655 0.60 -18.78 -72.78
N SER A 656 0.59 -19.98 -72.15
CA SER A 656 1.66 -21.04 -72.01
C SER A 656 2.82 -20.83 -70.99
N ALA A 657 3.29 -21.82 -70.19
CA ALA A 657 2.85 -23.20 -69.83
C ALA A 657 3.40 -23.64 -68.44
N SER A 658 3.00 -24.83 -67.96
CA SER A 658 3.41 -25.44 -66.67
C SER A 658 4.33 -26.68 -66.87
N PRO A 659 5.05 -27.16 -65.84
CA PRO A 659 4.50 -28.28 -65.06
C PRO A 659 4.73 -28.26 -63.53
N THR A 660 3.72 -28.74 -62.78
CA THR A 660 3.77 -29.80 -61.72
C THR A 660 4.79 -29.62 -60.56
N SER A 661 4.42 -29.38 -59.28
CA SER A 661 3.73 -30.24 -58.29
C SER A 661 4.56 -31.49 -57.86
N THR A 662 4.54 -32.01 -56.62
CA THR A 662 3.55 -31.94 -55.52
C THR A 662 4.22 -31.93 -54.12
N ARG A 663 3.49 -31.48 -53.08
CA ARG A 663 3.90 -31.38 -51.65
C ARG A 663 3.41 -32.58 -50.81
N THR A 664 4.08 -32.88 -49.68
CA THR A 664 3.48 -33.51 -48.46
C THR A 664 4.33 -33.20 -47.19
N LEU A 665 3.70 -33.26 -46.01
CA LEU A 665 4.25 -33.02 -44.64
C LEU A 665 4.11 -34.34 -43.82
N THR A 666 4.55 -34.56 -42.56
CA THR A 666 4.67 -33.70 -41.36
C THR A 666 5.71 -34.35 -40.36
N PRO A 667 5.76 -34.20 -39.00
CA PRO A 667 7.05 -34.16 -38.29
C PRO A 667 7.29 -35.31 -37.27
N SER A 668 8.42 -35.24 -36.56
CA SER A 668 8.56 -35.81 -35.21
C SER A 668 9.37 -34.87 -34.30
N PHE A 669 9.11 -34.91 -32.99
CA PHE A 669 9.85 -34.17 -31.95
C PHE A 669 10.28 -35.16 -30.87
N THR A 670 11.51 -35.00 -30.36
CA THR A 670 12.00 -35.67 -29.16
C THR A 670 12.67 -34.63 -28.27
N GLN A 671 12.36 -34.64 -26.97
CA GLN A 671 12.96 -33.76 -25.97
C GLN A 671 13.81 -34.59 -25.00
N THR A 672 15.02 -34.12 -24.72
CA THR A 672 15.86 -34.61 -23.62
C THR A 672 16.36 -33.41 -22.84
N ALA A 673 16.17 -33.42 -21.52
CA ALA A 673 16.73 -32.44 -20.60
C ALA A 673 17.82 -33.09 -19.75
N THR A 674 18.92 -32.37 -19.52
CA THR A 674 20.01 -32.81 -18.63
C THR A 674 20.47 -31.61 -17.81
N SER A 675 20.63 -31.81 -16.50
CA SER A 675 21.15 -30.79 -15.58
C SER A 675 22.50 -31.22 -15.00
N SER A 676 23.45 -30.30 -14.95
CA SER A 676 24.61 -30.37 -14.05
C SER A 676 25.20 -28.99 -13.82
N GLN A 677 25.60 -28.71 -12.57
CA GLN A 677 26.44 -27.55 -12.23
C GLN A 677 27.72 -28.05 -11.55
N GLN A 678 28.87 -27.49 -11.92
CA GLN A 678 29.93 -27.05 -10.98
C GLN A 678 31.00 -26.22 -11.75
N PRO A 679 31.87 -25.47 -11.05
CA PRO A 679 32.45 -24.24 -11.62
C PRO A 679 33.85 -24.36 -12.22
N THR A 680 34.20 -23.39 -13.06
CA THR A 680 35.58 -23.15 -13.53
C THR A 680 35.96 -21.69 -13.31
N MET A 681 37.13 -21.43 -12.70
CA MET A 681 37.69 -20.08 -12.65
C MET A 681 38.27 -19.68 -14.01
N SER A 682 37.98 -18.46 -14.46
CA SER A 682 38.69 -17.81 -15.56
C SER A 682 38.94 -16.34 -15.22
N ARG A 683 40.07 -15.79 -15.69
CA ARG A 683 40.53 -14.44 -15.38
C ARG A 683 40.75 -13.66 -16.68
N THR A 684 39.76 -12.84 -17.03
CA THR A 684 39.73 -12.05 -18.27
C THR A 684 39.92 -10.57 -17.97
N SER A 685 40.82 -9.90 -18.70
CA SER A 685 40.99 -8.45 -18.65
C SER A 685 40.36 -7.82 -19.89
N THR A 686 39.33 -6.99 -19.72
CA THR A 686 38.58 -6.36 -20.82
C THR A 686 38.88 -4.87 -20.89
N TYR A 687 39.13 -4.34 -22.10
CA TYR A 687 39.31 -2.91 -22.35
C TYR A 687 38.17 -2.40 -23.24
N THR A 688 37.33 -1.51 -22.71
CA THR A 688 36.16 -0.96 -23.40
C THR A 688 36.31 0.54 -23.58
N ARG A 689 36.15 1.03 -24.82
CA ARG A 689 36.20 2.47 -25.14
C ARG A 689 34.91 2.91 -25.83
N THR A 690 33.93 3.34 -25.04
CA THR A 690 32.69 3.95 -25.53
C THR A 690 32.93 5.42 -25.88
N ALA A 691 32.38 5.87 -27.00
CA ALA A 691 32.31 7.29 -27.37
C ALA A 691 30.88 7.61 -27.80
N THR A 692 30.24 8.55 -27.11
CA THR A 692 28.84 8.93 -27.33
C THR A 692 28.80 10.36 -27.82
N GLY A 693 28.17 10.59 -28.96
CA GLY A 693 27.91 11.92 -29.52
C GLY A 693 26.43 12.07 -29.84
N THR A 694 25.84 13.18 -29.40
CA THR A 694 24.43 13.52 -29.64
C THR A 694 24.37 14.66 -30.65
N TRP A 695 23.53 14.53 -31.66
CA TRP A 695 23.27 15.60 -32.64
C TRP A 695 21.79 15.97 -32.61
N THR A 696 21.50 17.26 -32.46
CA THR A 696 20.15 17.82 -32.39
C THR A 696 20.02 18.95 -33.39
N GLY A 697 19.14 18.79 -34.38
CA GLY A 697 18.82 19.81 -35.37
C GLY A 697 17.31 19.90 -35.56
N THR A 698 16.81 21.13 -35.62
CA THR A 698 15.38 21.44 -35.80
C THR A 698 15.14 21.86 -37.24
N ASN A 699 14.29 21.13 -37.97
CA ASN A 699 13.86 21.48 -39.33
C ASN A 699 12.37 21.84 -39.31
N THR A 700 12.01 22.95 -39.95
CA THR A 700 10.62 23.41 -40.07
C THR A 700 10.20 23.51 -41.56
N PRO A 701 9.95 22.37 -42.23
CA PRO A 701 9.39 22.38 -43.58
C PRO A 701 7.87 22.63 -43.52
N ALA A 702 7.40 23.65 -44.24
CA ALA A 702 5.98 23.85 -44.51
C ALA A 702 5.61 23.14 -45.83
N ILE A 703 4.55 22.33 -45.81
CA ILE A 703 4.05 21.61 -47.01
C ILE A 703 2.57 21.92 -47.16
N THR A 704 2.22 22.62 -48.24
CA THR A 704 0.83 22.89 -48.64
C THR A 704 0.43 21.89 -49.73
N SER A 705 -0.78 21.33 -49.67
CA SER A 705 -1.28 20.41 -50.69
C SER A 705 -2.79 20.53 -50.83
N THR A 706 -3.26 20.64 -52.08
CA THR A 706 -4.67 20.86 -52.44
C THR A 706 -5.09 19.79 -53.44
N TYR A 707 -6.27 19.18 -53.28
CA TYR A 707 -6.75 18.13 -54.17
C TYR A 707 -8.26 18.17 -54.38
N THR A 708 -8.69 17.96 -55.63
CA THR A 708 -10.09 18.02 -56.08
C THR A 708 -10.30 17.00 -57.20
N GLY A 709 -11.36 16.18 -57.17
CA GLY A 709 -11.66 15.24 -58.25
C GLY A 709 -12.98 14.46 -58.08
N THR A 710 -13.67 14.21 -59.20
CA THR A 710 -15.02 13.61 -59.25
C THR A 710 -15.21 12.79 -60.54
N ALA A 711 -15.61 11.51 -60.47
CA ALA A 711 -16.07 10.70 -61.62
C ALA A 711 -16.82 9.41 -61.20
N THR A 712 -17.57 8.78 -62.11
CA THR A 712 -18.53 7.69 -61.82
C THR A 712 -18.74 6.73 -63.02
N ARG A 713 -18.81 5.40 -62.82
CA ARG A 713 -19.76 4.41 -63.45
C ARG A 713 -19.39 2.91 -63.21
N THR A 714 -20.08 1.99 -63.90
CA THR A 714 -20.53 0.66 -63.42
C THR A 714 -20.38 -0.44 -64.49
N ASN A 715 -20.24 -1.73 -64.11
CA ASN A 715 -21.02 -2.91 -64.62
C ASN A 715 -20.49 -4.29 -64.16
N SER A 716 -21.35 -5.32 -64.20
CA SER A 716 -21.08 -6.75 -63.87
C SER A 716 -20.93 -7.63 -65.14
N PRO A 717 -20.40 -8.87 -65.07
CA PRO A 717 -21.25 -10.07 -64.89
C PRO A 717 -20.60 -11.24 -64.08
N SER A 718 -21.12 -12.47 -64.19
CA SER A 718 -20.91 -13.64 -63.29
C SER A 718 -20.41 -14.93 -63.98
N VAL A 719 -20.04 -15.97 -63.19
CA VAL A 719 -20.25 -17.44 -63.42
C VAL A 719 -19.70 -18.26 -62.23
N SER A 720 -20.04 -19.57 -62.10
CA SER A 720 -19.91 -20.44 -60.91
C SER A 720 -19.15 -21.77 -61.17
N ALA A 721 -18.50 -22.35 -60.14
CA ALA A 721 -18.24 -23.79 -59.99
C ALA A 721 -17.76 -24.17 -58.55
N SER A 722 -17.90 -25.45 -58.16
CA SER A 722 -17.39 -26.07 -56.90
C SER A 722 -17.07 -27.56 -57.15
N PRO A 723 -16.14 -28.23 -56.42
CA PRO A 723 -16.57 -29.16 -55.33
C PRO A 723 -15.55 -29.38 -54.17
N THR A 724 -15.89 -30.29 -53.24
CA THR A 724 -15.30 -30.55 -51.90
C THR A 724 -14.47 -31.85 -51.80
N ASN A 725 -13.61 -32.04 -50.77
CA ASN A 725 -13.43 -33.31 -50.02
C ASN A 725 -12.60 -33.21 -48.69
N THR A 726 -12.51 -34.30 -47.88
CA THR A 726 -12.29 -34.29 -46.40
C THR A 726 -11.51 -35.51 -45.84
N ARG A 727 -10.81 -35.43 -44.66
CA ARG A 727 -10.65 -36.42 -43.51
C ARG A 727 -9.34 -36.33 -42.65
N THR A 728 -9.16 -37.21 -41.63
CA THR A 728 -8.56 -36.92 -40.28
C THR A 728 -7.94 -38.15 -39.52
N LEU A 729 -7.04 -37.96 -38.50
CA LEU A 729 -6.73 -38.72 -37.22
C LEU A 729 -5.23 -39.04 -36.83
N THR A 730 -4.95 -39.67 -35.64
CA THR A 730 -3.72 -39.58 -34.74
C THR A 730 -3.49 -40.89 -33.86
N PRO A 731 -2.60 -41.10 -32.80
CA PRO A 731 -1.44 -40.41 -32.10
C PRO A 731 -0.23 -41.35 -31.57
N SER A 732 0.59 -40.92 -30.55
CA SER A 732 1.38 -41.68 -29.47
C SER A 732 2.96 -41.57 -29.34
N PHE A 733 3.61 -42.14 -28.27
CA PHE A 733 4.90 -41.70 -27.59
C PHE A 733 5.82 -42.83 -26.94
N THR A 734 7.12 -42.57 -26.57
CA THR A 734 8.00 -43.19 -25.45
C THR A 734 9.48 -42.60 -25.38
N GLN A 735 10.33 -42.86 -24.35
CA GLN A 735 11.65 -42.21 -24.00
C GLN A 735 12.71 -43.12 -23.23
N THR A 736 14.06 -42.90 -23.36
CA THR A 736 15.21 -43.36 -22.45
C THR A 736 16.52 -42.48 -22.61
N ALA A 737 17.54 -42.49 -21.70
CA ALA A 737 18.81 -41.69 -21.76
C ALA A 737 20.09 -42.27 -21.03
N THR A 738 21.33 -41.77 -21.32
CA THR A 738 22.65 -42.11 -20.67
C THR A 738 23.75 -40.99 -20.84
N SER A 739 24.96 -41.05 -20.20
CA SER A 739 25.99 -39.95 -20.11
C SER A 739 27.49 -40.38 -19.95
N SER A 740 28.47 -39.53 -20.35
CA SER A 740 29.93 -39.56 -19.98
C SER A 740 30.70 -38.24 -20.32
N GLN A 741 31.96 -38.02 -19.86
CA GLN A 741 32.77 -36.79 -20.09
C GLN A 741 34.29 -37.00 -20.29
N GLN A 742 34.99 -36.04 -20.96
CA GLN A 742 36.46 -35.80 -20.89
C GLN A 742 36.81 -34.33 -21.29
N PRO A 743 37.82 -33.64 -20.68
CA PRO A 743 38.11 -32.22 -20.95
C PRO A 743 39.46 -31.89 -21.66
N THR A 744 39.55 -30.73 -22.33
CA THR A 744 40.79 -30.10 -22.86
C THR A 744 40.74 -28.56 -22.79
N MET A 745 41.90 -27.87 -22.83
CA MET A 745 42.03 -26.40 -22.74
C MET A 745 42.50 -25.75 -24.06
N SER A 746 42.12 -24.49 -24.30
CA SER A 746 42.68 -23.62 -25.35
C SER A 746 42.58 -22.12 -24.97
N ARG A 747 43.30 -21.24 -25.69
CA ARG A 747 43.34 -19.77 -25.46
C ARG A 747 43.52 -18.99 -26.77
N THR A 748 42.63 -18.02 -27.04
CA THR A 748 42.75 -17.05 -28.14
C THR A 748 42.18 -15.68 -27.70
N PRO A 749 42.89 -14.55 -27.91
CA PRO A 749 42.36 -13.20 -27.66
C PRO A 749 41.63 -12.60 -28.89
N THR A 750 40.63 -11.76 -28.64
CA THR A 750 39.80 -11.12 -29.68
C THR A 750 39.59 -9.64 -29.38
N TYR A 751 39.60 -8.78 -30.42
CA TYR A 751 39.31 -7.34 -30.32
C TYR A 751 37.98 -7.01 -31.01
N THR A 752 37.15 -6.18 -30.38
CA THR A 752 35.86 -5.72 -30.93
C THR A 752 35.68 -4.22 -30.71
N ARG A 753 35.14 -3.50 -31.71
CA ARG A 753 34.90 -2.05 -31.66
C ARG A 753 33.46 -1.71 -32.04
N THR A 754 32.61 -1.48 -31.04
CA THR A 754 31.23 -1.01 -31.22
C THR A 754 31.18 0.52 -31.23
N ALA A 755 30.31 1.10 -32.07
CA ALA A 755 29.98 2.53 -32.06
C ALA A 755 28.47 2.70 -32.20
N THR A 756 27.87 3.50 -31.32
CA THR A 756 26.43 3.80 -31.28
C THR A 756 26.26 5.31 -31.16
N GLY A 757 25.82 5.95 -32.24
CA GLY A 757 25.43 7.36 -32.23
C GLY A 757 23.91 7.48 -32.30
N THR A 758 23.33 8.33 -31.46
CA THR A 758 21.87 8.54 -31.40
C THR A 758 21.53 9.82 -32.14
N TRP A 759 20.81 9.71 -33.25
CA TRP A 759 20.25 10.85 -33.97
C TRP A 759 18.85 11.18 -33.43
N THR A 760 18.63 12.44 -33.06
CA THR A 760 17.32 12.94 -32.67
C THR A 760 16.96 14.14 -33.54
N GLN A 761 16.09 13.92 -34.53
CA GLN A 761 15.51 14.97 -35.36
C GLN A 761 14.06 15.22 -34.90
N THR A 762 13.79 16.44 -34.44
CA THR A 762 12.42 16.86 -34.10
C THR A 762 11.82 17.58 -35.31
N ASN A 763 10.97 16.87 -36.05
CA ASN A 763 10.14 17.46 -37.11
C ASN A 763 8.75 17.77 -36.54
N THR A 764 8.30 19.02 -36.62
CA THR A 764 6.94 19.42 -36.21
C THR A 764 6.15 19.84 -37.46
N PRO A 765 5.52 18.90 -38.19
CA PRO A 765 4.72 19.22 -39.35
C PRO A 765 3.37 19.86 -38.92
N ALA A 766 3.17 21.13 -39.28
CA ALA A 766 1.85 21.74 -39.26
C ALA A 766 1.18 21.50 -40.62
N ILE A 767 0.14 20.66 -40.65
CA ILE A 767 -0.67 20.40 -41.85
C ILE A 767 -2.00 21.12 -41.71
N THR A 768 -2.24 22.11 -42.57
CA THR A 768 -3.52 22.81 -42.68
C THR A 768 -4.22 22.38 -43.96
N SER A 769 -5.40 21.80 -43.83
CA SER A 769 -6.20 21.32 -44.97
C SER A 769 -7.58 21.99 -44.98
N THR A 770 -7.85 22.76 -46.04
CA THR A 770 -9.11 23.50 -46.22
C THR A 770 -9.93 22.82 -47.32
N TYR A 771 -11.21 22.55 -47.07
CA TYR A 771 -12.10 21.91 -48.04
C TYR A 771 -13.36 22.75 -48.30
N THR A 772 -13.64 23.04 -49.58
CA THR A 772 -14.77 23.86 -50.02
C THR A 772 -15.29 23.33 -51.36
N GLY A 773 -16.58 22.98 -51.46
CA GLY A 773 -17.19 22.52 -52.72
C GLY A 773 -18.67 22.17 -52.58
N THR A 774 -19.50 22.69 -53.50
CA THR A 774 -20.98 22.66 -53.43
C THR A 774 -21.58 21.68 -54.45
N ALA A 775 -22.82 21.21 -54.23
CA ALA A 775 -23.51 20.22 -55.07
C ALA A 775 -24.69 20.80 -55.89
N THR A 776 -25.00 20.17 -57.05
CA THR A 776 -26.15 20.50 -57.92
C THR A 776 -26.75 19.22 -58.56
N ARG A 777 -28.06 19.21 -58.87
CA ARG A 777 -28.81 18.10 -59.51
C ARG A 777 -29.81 18.60 -60.57
N THR A 778 -29.90 17.91 -61.72
CA THR A 778 -30.95 17.97 -62.79
C THR A 778 -30.67 16.84 -63.82
N ASN A 779 -31.53 16.43 -64.77
CA ASN A 779 -32.98 16.14 -64.76
C ASN A 779 -33.34 15.19 -65.95
N SER A 780 -34.57 14.67 -66.00
CA SER A 780 -35.06 13.72 -67.05
C SER A 780 -35.62 14.41 -68.33
N PRO A 781 -35.90 13.66 -69.42
CA PRO A 781 -37.29 13.20 -69.66
C PRO A 781 -37.43 11.73 -70.18
N SER A 782 -38.59 11.40 -70.77
CA SER A 782 -39.18 10.05 -71.04
C SER A 782 -38.75 9.36 -72.37
N VAL A 783 -39.16 8.13 -72.76
CA VAL A 783 -40.51 7.64 -73.21
C VAL A 783 -40.70 6.10 -72.98
N SER A 784 -41.91 5.57 -73.26
CA SER A 784 -42.50 4.22 -73.03
C SER A 784 -41.94 3.06 -73.93
N ALA A 785 -42.34 1.77 -73.86
CA ALA A 785 -43.58 1.15 -73.34
C ALA A 785 -43.45 -0.33 -72.82
N SER A 786 -44.60 -0.86 -72.35
CA SER A 786 -44.88 -2.18 -71.71
C SER A 786 -44.95 -3.37 -72.71
N PRO A 787 -45.19 -4.68 -72.35
CA PRO A 787 -46.09 -5.17 -71.26
C PRO A 787 -45.75 -6.48 -70.48
N THR A 788 -46.54 -6.74 -69.41
CA THR A 788 -46.90 -8.07 -68.80
C THR A 788 -45.76 -8.93 -68.19
N SER A 789 -45.98 -9.99 -67.37
CA SER A 789 -46.99 -10.45 -66.37
C SER A 789 -46.53 -11.86 -65.92
N THR A 790 -46.64 -12.40 -64.70
CA THR A 790 -47.19 -12.00 -63.37
C THR A 790 -46.31 -12.76 -62.32
N ARG A 791 -46.59 -12.95 -61.01
CA ARG A 791 -47.77 -12.80 -60.14
C ARG A 791 -47.33 -12.37 -58.74
#